data_AF-A0A533ZP69-F1
#
_entry.id   AF-A0A533ZP69-F1
#
_cell.length_a   1.000
_cell.length_b   1.000
_cell.length_c   1.000
_cell.angle_alpha   90.00
_cell.angle_beta   90.00
_cell.angle_gamma   90.00
#
_symmetry.space_group_name_H-M   'P 1'
#
loop_
_entity.id
_entity.type
_entity.pdbx_description
1 polymer ?
#
loop_
_entity_poly.entity_id
_entity_poly.type
_entity_poly.pdbx_seq_one_letter_code
_entity_poly.pdbx_strand_id
1 'polypeptide(L)'
;MELTDSVLEPAIHRIGRALAKRSAGSSPTVFDPRWWSGNLLEWCMKDETFKVQLFRFIDVLPCLRDDAHVARLLEEYFGETETLAPSLQWGLRAMSATRLGARLSAKSLRHQIHQMARTFIAEASIESAVPVLARLWTEGRGFSVDLLGEATVSEQEADRYRDRCLEALRVLAKATAAWPSLPVLEQDRFGPLPRVNLSVKLSALYSQLDPIDPEGCFRAVAARLRPMLDLAVTLPAAITFDMEQAELKDLTLMIFMRLLSEDAYRRYPHGGIAMQAYLTESAADLHGLIRWVRQRGTPVTVRLVKGAYWDSDSIRYRQRGWPVPVFKTKAETDHHYELLSRTLVEHAGFIRPAFGTHSLRSLAHAQAAAEAAGLPPDAAEYQMIFGMAEPLQAAVAQAGGRVRIYTPVGEILPGMAYLVRRLLENTSNESFLRKEYAESQPLDLLLARPHVPTSPPSSRLMKEPSEPDLTDRFINEPHTDFSKAPARAPMAQAIASVRAQLARRLQYPVAPGLSPSGADLVSRNPSSPGEVVGRVPGFAPHEIPVAARHALSRLPVWTAMSPAQRADIMTKAAAAIRLRRVELSAWEIFETGKTWHEADADVAEAIDFLEFYAREMRRTGTPRRLGREPGELNQLAFSPRGLVAVISPWNFPLAIPTGMVSAALVTGNAVLFKPSERAPVMGHLLADLLAEAGVPEGVLQFTPGGPDVGQALVAHPEVEVIAFTGSRDVGLRILAQAARVDPGRRSVKRVIAEMGGKNAIIVDDTADLDEAVVGVVTSFTGYQGQKCSACSRAIVHDSIYDVFLQRLAEAVMSLRIGPAEDPSNRMGPLIDERARARVRDYIGIGKREGRLVLERQVTGDGFFVGPAIFADIQPSHRLAQEEIFGPVLAVMRARDFTEAIRFANATPYALTGGVYSRSPANIQTARETFDVGNLYINRPITGALVGRQPFGGHRLSGVGTKAGGEGYLAQFMVARVVSENTLRRGFAPLE
;
A
#
# COMPACT_ATOMS: atom_id res chain seq x y z
N MET A 1 2.22 -33.51 -33.93
CA MET A 1 0.77 -33.50 -33.69
C MET A 1 0.55 -32.47 -32.60
N GLU A 2 -0.15 -31.36 -32.87
CA GLU A 2 -0.39 -30.35 -31.82
C GLU A 2 -1.20 -31.00 -30.69
N LEU A 3 -0.65 -30.97 -29.47
CA LEU A 3 -1.31 -31.49 -28.27
C LEU A 3 -2.45 -30.54 -27.89
N THR A 4 -3.65 -30.76 -28.44
CA THR A 4 -4.85 -30.02 -28.03
C THR A 4 -5.45 -30.64 -26.77
N ASP A 5 -6.02 -29.82 -25.88
CA ASP A 5 -6.60 -30.31 -24.61
C ASP A 5 -7.63 -31.43 -24.84
N SER A 6 -8.40 -31.37 -25.93
CA SER A 6 -9.40 -32.39 -26.30
C SER A 6 -8.79 -33.78 -26.50
N VAL A 7 -7.52 -33.86 -26.89
CA VAL A 7 -6.80 -35.14 -27.06
C VAL A 7 -6.32 -35.68 -25.71
N LEU A 8 -6.05 -34.80 -24.73
CA LEU A 8 -5.58 -35.18 -23.40
C LEU A 8 -6.71 -35.64 -22.48
N GLU A 9 -7.94 -35.15 -22.65
CA GLU A 9 -9.08 -35.43 -21.74
C GLU A 9 -9.25 -36.90 -21.33
N PRO A 10 -9.22 -37.90 -22.24
CA PRO A 10 -9.34 -39.31 -21.82
C PRO A 10 -8.22 -39.75 -20.87
N ALA A 11 -6.98 -39.31 -21.12
CA ALA A 11 -5.84 -39.61 -20.27
C ALA A 11 -5.95 -38.90 -18.93
N ILE A 12 -6.40 -37.64 -18.91
CA ILE A 12 -6.64 -36.86 -17.68
C ILE A 12 -7.65 -37.58 -16.78
N HIS A 13 -8.78 -38.03 -17.34
CA HIS A 13 -9.78 -38.77 -16.57
C HIS A 13 -9.24 -40.11 -16.07
N ARG A 14 -8.51 -40.87 -16.91
CA ARG A 14 -7.90 -42.14 -16.51
C ARG A 14 -6.92 -41.97 -15.34
N ILE A 15 -6.01 -41.00 -15.46
CA ILE A 15 -4.99 -40.71 -14.46
C ILE A 15 -5.64 -40.18 -13.17
N GLY A 16 -6.55 -39.21 -13.29
CA GLY A 16 -7.24 -38.61 -12.16
C GLY A 16 -8.03 -39.64 -11.35
N ARG A 17 -8.76 -40.55 -12.01
CA ARG A 17 -9.47 -41.65 -11.33
C ARG A 17 -8.51 -42.64 -10.66
N ALA A 18 -7.38 -42.93 -11.30
CA ALA A 18 -6.37 -43.84 -10.73
C ALA A 18 -5.73 -43.24 -9.46
N LEU A 19 -5.40 -41.94 -9.48
CA LEU A 19 -4.89 -41.23 -8.32
C LEU A 19 -5.93 -41.14 -7.20
N ALA A 20 -7.18 -40.78 -7.51
CA ALA A 20 -8.27 -40.75 -6.53
C ALA A 20 -8.51 -42.12 -5.88
N LYS A 21 -8.45 -43.20 -6.67
CA LYS A 21 -8.58 -44.57 -6.13
C LYS A 21 -7.43 -44.93 -5.18
N ARG A 22 -6.21 -44.45 -5.45
CA ARG A 22 -5.03 -44.70 -4.60
C ARG A 22 -5.04 -43.85 -3.32
N SER A 23 -5.60 -42.65 -3.36
CA SER A 23 -5.76 -41.79 -2.19
C SER A 23 -7.00 -42.12 -1.35
N ALA A 24 -7.95 -42.88 -1.90
CA ALA A 24 -9.19 -43.28 -1.22
C ALA A 24 -8.94 -44.08 0.06
N GLY A 25 -9.73 -43.81 1.11
CA GLY A 25 -9.66 -44.51 2.40
C GLY A 25 -8.79 -43.84 3.47
N SER A 26 -8.17 -42.69 3.17
CA SER A 26 -7.45 -41.87 4.13
C SER A 26 -7.83 -40.39 3.98
N SER A 27 -8.14 -39.72 5.08
CA SER A 27 -8.45 -38.28 5.10
C SER A 27 -7.18 -37.47 5.37
N PRO A 28 -6.97 -36.32 4.70
CA PRO A 28 -5.94 -35.37 5.11
C PRO A 28 -6.12 -34.98 6.57
N THR A 29 -5.02 -34.80 7.29
CA THR A 29 -5.07 -34.53 8.75
C THR A 29 -5.88 -33.27 9.09
N VAL A 30 -5.91 -32.30 8.18
CA VAL A 30 -6.66 -31.02 8.31
C VAL A 30 -8.18 -31.21 8.33
N PHE A 31 -8.70 -32.25 7.68
CA PHE A 31 -10.14 -32.52 7.52
C PHE A 31 -10.61 -33.77 8.29
N ASP A 32 -9.78 -34.34 9.17
CA ASP A 32 -10.19 -35.48 10.01
C ASP A 32 -11.23 -35.02 11.06
N PRO A 33 -12.48 -35.56 11.05
CA PRO A 33 -13.53 -35.19 12.02
C PRO A 33 -13.19 -35.55 13.47
N ARG A 34 -12.23 -36.48 13.69
CA ARG A 34 -11.74 -36.87 15.01
C ARG A 34 -10.80 -35.83 15.60
N TRP A 35 -10.40 -34.85 14.80
CA TRP A 35 -9.52 -33.77 15.16
C TRP A 35 -10.32 -32.46 15.25
N TRP A 36 -10.09 -31.66 16.29
CA TRP A 36 -10.92 -30.49 16.60
C TRP A 36 -11.02 -29.47 15.45
N SER A 37 -10.01 -29.38 14.57
CA SER A 37 -10.06 -28.49 13.41
C SER A 37 -11.15 -28.85 12.40
N GLY A 38 -11.56 -30.11 12.28
CA GLY A 38 -12.58 -30.53 11.32
C GLY A 38 -13.92 -29.82 11.57
N ASN A 39 -14.37 -29.82 12.82
CA ASN A 39 -15.61 -29.13 13.23
C ASN A 39 -15.50 -27.60 13.14
N LEU A 40 -14.34 -27.05 13.51
CA LEU A 40 -14.09 -25.60 13.45
C LEU A 40 -14.08 -25.08 12.00
N LEU A 41 -13.43 -25.82 11.09
CA LEU A 41 -13.39 -25.53 9.67
C LEU A 41 -14.79 -25.68 9.05
N GLU A 42 -15.55 -26.70 9.44
CA GLU A 42 -16.94 -26.87 9.00
C GLU A 42 -17.81 -25.65 9.34
N TRP A 43 -17.62 -25.07 10.53
CA TRP A 43 -18.33 -23.84 10.92
C TRP A 43 -17.85 -22.61 10.17
N CYS A 44 -16.54 -22.45 9.95
CA CYS A 44 -16.01 -21.39 9.09
C CYS A 44 -16.63 -21.42 7.69
N MET A 45 -16.94 -22.62 7.18
CA MET A 45 -17.57 -22.79 5.87
C MET A 45 -19.07 -22.45 5.86
N LYS A 46 -19.73 -22.39 7.01
CA LYS A 46 -21.17 -22.10 7.16
C LYS A 46 -21.47 -20.64 7.54
N ASP A 47 -20.56 -19.95 8.22
CA ASP A 47 -20.72 -18.55 8.65
C ASP A 47 -19.46 -17.72 8.34
N GLU A 48 -19.59 -16.81 7.35
CA GLU A 48 -18.49 -15.92 6.93
C GLU A 48 -18.11 -14.88 8.01
N THR A 49 -19.04 -14.46 8.87
CA THR A 49 -18.73 -13.52 9.98
C THR A 49 -17.87 -14.23 11.02
N PHE A 50 -18.27 -15.44 11.43
CA PHE A 50 -17.50 -16.27 12.34
C PHE A 50 -16.10 -16.59 11.77
N LYS A 51 -16.02 -16.95 10.48
CA LYS A 51 -14.75 -17.20 9.79
C LYS A 51 -13.80 -16.00 9.87
N VAL A 52 -14.29 -14.80 9.56
CA VAL A 52 -13.48 -13.57 9.63
C VAL A 52 -13.01 -13.31 11.07
N GLN A 53 -13.89 -13.44 12.06
CA GLN A 53 -13.54 -13.24 13.47
C GLN A 53 -12.49 -14.25 13.94
N LEU A 54 -12.69 -15.53 13.63
CA LEU A 54 -11.76 -16.60 14.00
C LEU A 54 -10.40 -16.44 13.33
N PHE A 55 -10.34 -16.12 12.04
CA PHE A 55 -9.07 -15.93 11.35
C PHE A 55 -8.30 -14.73 11.90
N ARG A 56 -9.00 -13.63 12.22
CA ARG A 56 -8.40 -12.47 12.89
C ARG A 56 -7.93 -12.79 14.32
N PHE A 57 -8.68 -13.62 15.04
CA PHE A 57 -8.28 -14.07 16.37
C PHE A 57 -7.03 -14.96 16.33
N ILE A 58 -6.95 -15.88 15.37
CA ILE A 58 -5.75 -16.72 15.15
C ILE A 58 -4.54 -15.84 14.79
N ASP A 59 -4.75 -14.82 13.96
CA ASP A 59 -3.71 -13.87 13.54
C ASP A 59 -3.10 -13.08 14.71
N VAL A 60 -3.91 -12.63 15.68
CA VAL A 60 -3.42 -11.86 16.84
C VAL A 60 -2.85 -12.75 17.95
N LEU A 61 -3.21 -14.04 17.98
CA LEU A 61 -2.81 -14.97 19.04
C LEU A 61 -1.29 -14.98 19.35
N PRO A 62 -0.36 -14.90 18.37
CA PRO A 62 1.07 -14.86 18.65
C PRO A 62 1.52 -13.74 19.58
N CYS A 63 0.80 -12.62 19.56
CA CYS A 63 1.13 -11.44 20.34
C CYS A 63 0.61 -11.53 21.77
N LEU A 64 -0.22 -12.53 22.08
CA LEU A 64 -0.87 -12.68 23.39
C LEU A 64 0.05 -13.44 24.35
N ARG A 65 0.47 -12.74 25.40
CA ARG A 65 1.52 -13.20 26.32
C ARG A 65 1.02 -14.21 27.34
N ASP A 66 -0.21 -14.06 27.79
CA ASP A 66 -0.79 -14.79 28.90
C ASP A 66 -2.28 -15.13 28.66
N ASP A 67 -2.80 -16.03 29.50
CA ASP A 67 -4.16 -16.54 29.39
C ASP A 67 -5.22 -15.45 29.65
N ALA A 68 -4.88 -14.37 30.37
CA ALA A 68 -5.82 -13.27 30.62
C ALA A 68 -6.00 -12.42 29.35
N HIS A 69 -4.92 -12.13 28.62
CA HIS A 69 -4.99 -11.46 27.32
C HIS A 69 -5.78 -12.28 26.29
N VAL A 70 -5.58 -13.61 26.26
CA VAL A 70 -6.33 -14.52 25.40
C VAL A 70 -7.83 -14.47 25.74
N ALA A 71 -8.19 -14.56 27.02
CA ALA A 71 -9.58 -14.50 27.46
C ALA A 71 -10.25 -13.17 27.10
N ARG A 72 -9.56 -12.03 27.31
CA ARG A 72 -10.04 -10.70 26.92
C ARG A 72 -10.36 -10.63 25.43
N LEU A 73 -9.42 -10.98 24.55
CA LEU A 73 -9.67 -10.90 23.11
C LEU A 73 -10.71 -11.91 22.65
N LEU A 74 -10.79 -13.08 23.26
CA LEU A 74 -11.84 -14.05 22.95
C LEU A 74 -13.23 -13.45 23.22
N GLU A 75 -13.40 -12.73 24.33
CA GLU A 75 -14.62 -11.99 24.63
C GLU A 75 -14.86 -10.84 23.63
N GLU A 76 -13.84 -10.08 23.24
CA GLU A 76 -13.98 -9.01 22.25
C GLU A 76 -14.37 -9.51 20.85
N TYR A 77 -13.85 -10.66 20.43
CA TYR A 77 -14.13 -11.22 19.11
C TYR A 77 -15.46 -12.01 19.05
N PHE A 78 -15.88 -12.64 20.16
CA PHE A 78 -17.00 -13.59 20.17
C PHE A 78 -18.08 -13.33 21.23
N GLY A 79 -17.93 -12.33 22.09
CA GLY A 79 -18.83 -12.06 23.23
C GLY A 79 -20.13 -11.34 22.85
N GLU A 80 -20.08 -10.45 21.85
CA GLU A 80 -21.23 -9.63 21.42
C GLU A 80 -22.03 -10.24 20.27
N THR A 81 -21.62 -11.40 19.72
CA THR A 81 -22.30 -11.98 18.55
C THR A 81 -23.60 -12.69 18.94
N GLU A 82 -24.72 -12.00 18.72
CA GLU A 82 -26.09 -12.59 18.64
C GLU A 82 -26.20 -13.68 17.55
N THR A 83 -25.18 -13.85 16.71
CA THR A 83 -25.15 -14.75 15.55
C THR A 83 -24.58 -16.15 15.81
N LEU A 84 -24.06 -16.44 17.00
CA LEU A 84 -23.61 -17.80 17.34
C LEU A 84 -24.81 -18.73 17.59
N ALA A 85 -24.75 -19.95 17.05
CA ALA A 85 -25.76 -20.97 17.30
C ALA A 85 -26.00 -21.15 18.82
N PRO A 86 -27.25 -21.39 19.28
CA PRO A 86 -27.59 -21.44 20.72
C PRO A 86 -26.74 -22.41 21.54
N SER A 87 -26.25 -23.49 20.91
CA SER A 87 -25.34 -24.48 21.52
C SER A 87 -23.96 -23.92 21.84
N LEU A 88 -23.44 -22.99 21.03
CA LEU A 88 -22.14 -22.36 21.24
C LEU A 88 -22.21 -21.22 22.26
N GLN A 89 -23.30 -20.44 22.25
CA GLN A 89 -23.56 -19.43 23.29
C GLN A 89 -23.60 -20.06 24.68
N TRP A 90 -24.21 -21.24 24.83
CA TRP A 90 -24.24 -21.95 26.11
C TRP A 90 -22.86 -22.46 26.54
N GLY A 91 -22.08 -23.06 25.63
CA GLY A 91 -20.73 -23.58 25.93
C GLY A 91 -19.70 -22.48 26.23
N LEU A 92 -19.70 -21.39 25.45
CA LEU A 92 -18.80 -20.25 25.67
C LEU A 92 -19.19 -19.44 26.90
N ARG A 93 -20.49 -19.11 27.10
CA ARG A 93 -20.95 -18.36 28.28
C ARG A 93 -20.82 -19.18 29.57
N ALA A 94 -21.08 -20.49 29.55
CA ALA A 94 -20.91 -21.33 30.74
C ALA A 94 -19.43 -21.50 31.13
N MET A 95 -18.51 -21.55 30.15
CA MET A 95 -17.07 -21.59 30.41
C MET A 95 -16.48 -20.23 30.78
N SER A 96 -17.02 -19.11 30.30
CA SER A 96 -16.54 -17.75 30.63
C SER A 96 -17.20 -17.11 31.84
N ALA A 97 -18.28 -17.70 32.39
CA ALA A 97 -19.04 -17.16 33.53
C ALA A 97 -18.23 -16.99 34.83
N THR A 98 -17.02 -17.57 34.92
CA THR A 98 -16.11 -17.38 36.05
C THR A 98 -14.68 -17.11 35.57
N ARG A 99 -13.92 -16.27 36.29
CA ARG A 99 -12.50 -15.99 35.99
C ARG A 99 -11.63 -17.26 35.90
N LEU A 100 -11.99 -18.32 36.63
CA LEU A 100 -11.27 -19.60 36.60
C LEU A 100 -11.59 -20.39 35.32
N GLY A 101 -12.86 -20.42 34.90
CA GLY A 101 -13.30 -21.07 33.67
C GLY A 101 -12.73 -20.43 32.41
N ALA A 102 -12.69 -19.08 32.36
CA ALA A 102 -12.12 -18.33 31.24
C ALA A 102 -10.61 -18.59 31.05
N ARG A 103 -9.86 -18.79 32.15
CA ARG A 103 -8.42 -19.14 32.08
C ARG A 103 -8.19 -20.56 31.59
N LEU A 104 -8.98 -21.53 32.06
CA LEU A 104 -8.87 -22.91 31.62
C LEU A 104 -9.25 -23.08 30.14
N SER A 105 -10.28 -22.37 29.67
CA SER A 105 -10.68 -22.38 28.26
C SER A 105 -9.64 -21.68 27.37
N ALA A 106 -9.07 -20.55 27.80
CA ALA A 106 -8.00 -19.85 27.09
C ALA A 106 -6.74 -20.73 26.91
N LYS A 107 -6.30 -21.41 27.97
CA LYS A 107 -5.16 -22.33 27.91
C LYS A 107 -5.40 -23.50 26.96
N SER A 108 -6.62 -24.07 27.00
CA SER A 108 -7.02 -25.14 26.11
C SER A 108 -7.05 -24.69 24.64
N LEU A 109 -7.63 -23.52 24.35
CA LEU A 109 -7.71 -22.96 23.00
C LEU A 109 -6.31 -22.62 22.44
N ARG A 110 -5.46 -21.98 23.24
CA ARG A 110 -4.07 -21.68 22.86
C ARG A 110 -3.31 -22.97 22.52
N HIS A 111 -3.47 -24.02 23.34
CA HIS A 111 -2.86 -25.31 23.08
C HIS A 111 -3.35 -25.92 21.74
N GLN A 112 -4.66 -25.87 21.48
CA GLN A 112 -5.25 -26.39 20.25
C GLN A 112 -4.77 -25.63 19.00
N ILE A 113 -4.67 -24.29 19.06
CA ILE A 113 -4.16 -23.50 17.93
C ILE A 113 -2.67 -23.77 17.70
N HIS A 114 -1.86 -23.92 18.77
CA HIS A 114 -0.47 -24.35 18.64
C HIS A 114 -0.33 -25.74 18.00
N GLN A 115 -1.19 -26.69 18.37
CA GLN A 115 -1.23 -28.00 17.73
C GLN A 115 -1.57 -27.88 16.24
N MET A 116 -2.50 -26.99 15.87
CA MET A 116 -2.85 -26.73 14.48
C MET A 116 -1.73 -26.13 13.66
N ALA A 117 -0.95 -25.21 14.23
CA ALA A 117 0.22 -24.68 13.54
C ALA A 117 1.28 -25.77 13.24
N ARG A 118 1.46 -26.73 14.16
CA ARG A 118 2.37 -27.88 13.96
C ARG A 118 1.94 -28.81 12.83
N THR A 119 0.69 -28.76 12.39
CA THR A 119 0.25 -29.50 11.21
C THR A 119 0.88 -28.91 9.94
N PHE A 120 1.08 -27.59 9.87
CA PHE A 120 1.53 -26.90 8.65
C PHE A 120 2.98 -26.42 8.68
N ILE A 121 3.59 -26.37 9.86
CA ILE A 121 4.99 -26.00 10.07
C ILE A 121 5.69 -27.25 10.56
N ALA A 122 6.73 -27.69 9.84
CA ALA A 122 7.40 -28.93 10.19
C ALA A 122 8.00 -28.85 11.59
N GLU A 123 8.84 -27.84 11.83
CA GLU A 123 9.55 -27.67 13.09
C GLU A 123 10.05 -26.22 13.27
N ALA A 124 10.47 -25.89 14.49
CA ALA A 124 10.92 -24.54 14.85
C ALA A 124 12.31 -24.14 14.31
N SER A 125 13.19 -25.13 14.08
CA SER A 125 14.57 -24.94 13.63
C SER A 125 14.93 -25.94 12.53
N ILE A 126 16.00 -25.67 11.77
CA ILE A 126 16.39 -26.57 10.69
C ILE A 126 16.94 -27.89 11.24
N GLU A 127 17.64 -27.86 12.37
CA GLU A 127 18.17 -29.02 13.08
C GLU A 127 17.03 -29.93 13.54
N SER A 128 16.00 -29.35 14.17
CA SER A 128 14.85 -30.12 14.62
C SER A 128 14.00 -30.63 13.46
N ALA A 129 14.01 -29.97 12.30
CA ALA A 129 13.30 -30.43 11.10
C ALA A 129 13.93 -31.67 10.44
N VAL A 130 15.23 -31.94 10.64
CA VAL A 130 15.95 -33.04 9.97
C VAL A 130 15.24 -34.40 10.08
N PRO A 131 14.76 -34.87 11.25
CA PRO A 131 14.03 -36.12 11.38
C PRO A 131 12.73 -36.17 10.55
N VAL A 132 12.00 -35.05 10.48
CA VAL A 132 10.77 -34.93 9.67
C VAL A 132 11.13 -35.05 8.19
N LEU A 133 12.18 -34.35 7.75
CA LEU A 133 12.66 -34.40 6.37
C LEU A 133 13.20 -35.80 5.99
N ALA A 134 13.90 -36.47 6.92
CA ALA A 134 14.38 -37.83 6.73
C ALA A 134 13.22 -38.82 6.58
N ARG A 135 12.14 -38.65 7.35
CA ARG A 135 10.92 -39.45 7.22
C ARG A 135 10.29 -39.27 5.83
N LEU A 136 10.10 -38.03 5.39
CA LEU A 136 9.59 -37.74 4.03
C LEU A 136 10.43 -38.44 2.97
N TRP A 137 11.76 -38.36 3.10
CA TRP A 137 12.69 -39.01 2.20
C TRP A 137 12.49 -40.53 2.16
N THR A 138 12.49 -41.20 3.33
CA THR A 138 12.28 -42.66 3.39
C THR A 138 10.92 -43.12 2.86
N GLU A 139 9.92 -42.23 2.87
CA GLU A 139 8.59 -42.46 2.30
C GLU A 139 8.52 -42.12 0.79
N GLY A 140 9.67 -41.91 0.13
CA GLY A 140 9.76 -41.68 -1.31
C GLY A 140 9.47 -40.24 -1.75
N ARG A 141 9.55 -39.26 -0.84
CA ARG A 141 9.22 -37.85 -1.10
C ARG A 141 10.40 -36.93 -0.80
N GLY A 142 10.79 -36.12 -1.78
CA GLY A 142 11.78 -35.06 -1.58
C GLY A 142 11.19 -33.89 -0.79
N PHE A 143 12.02 -32.90 -0.46
CA PHE A 143 11.59 -31.69 0.24
C PHE A 143 12.13 -30.41 -0.43
N SER A 144 11.52 -29.27 -0.15
CA SER A 144 11.98 -27.91 -0.44
C SER A 144 11.78 -27.10 0.84
N VAL A 145 12.85 -26.81 1.58
CA VAL A 145 12.74 -26.07 2.85
C VAL A 145 12.42 -24.61 2.57
N ASP A 146 11.45 -24.04 3.28
CA ASP A 146 11.18 -22.60 3.34
C ASP A 146 11.40 -22.11 4.76
N LEU A 147 12.32 -21.18 4.95
CA LEU A 147 12.59 -20.61 6.26
C LEU A 147 11.57 -19.50 6.54
N LEU A 148 10.67 -19.77 7.47
CA LEU A 148 9.68 -18.79 7.92
C LEU A 148 10.35 -17.66 8.72
N GLY A 149 9.80 -16.47 8.59
CA GLY A 149 10.23 -15.27 9.28
C GLY A 149 9.21 -14.15 9.15
N GLU A 150 9.32 -13.17 10.04
CA GLU A 150 8.65 -11.87 9.96
C GLU A 150 9.08 -11.12 8.69
N ALA A 151 8.29 -10.11 8.29
CA ALA A 151 8.67 -9.22 7.21
C ALA A 151 10.03 -8.55 7.51
N THR A 152 10.94 -8.60 6.55
CA THR A 152 12.27 -7.98 6.66
C THR A 152 12.15 -6.48 6.45
N VAL A 153 12.24 -5.73 7.54
CA VAL A 153 12.15 -4.26 7.59
C VAL A 153 13.53 -3.60 7.76
N SER A 154 14.58 -4.37 8.04
CA SER A 154 15.94 -3.85 8.19
C SER A 154 17.03 -4.66 7.46
N GLU A 155 18.17 -4.04 7.19
CA GLU A 155 19.33 -4.75 6.62
C GLU A 155 19.91 -5.81 7.58
N GLN A 156 19.76 -5.61 8.90
CA GLN A 156 20.16 -6.61 9.90
C GLN A 156 19.26 -7.84 9.86
N GLU A 157 17.95 -7.66 9.66
CA GLU A 157 17.02 -8.77 9.42
C GLU A 157 17.35 -9.51 8.12
N ALA A 158 17.70 -8.78 7.06
CA ALA A 158 18.12 -9.38 5.78
C ALA A 158 19.41 -10.21 5.92
N ASP A 159 20.39 -9.72 6.68
CA ASP A 159 21.62 -10.45 6.98
C ASP A 159 21.34 -11.69 7.83
N ARG A 160 20.48 -11.58 8.85
CA ARG A 160 20.06 -12.74 9.66
C ARG A 160 19.34 -13.80 8.82
N TYR A 161 18.48 -13.40 7.88
CA TYR A 161 17.82 -14.33 6.98
C TYR A 161 18.82 -15.04 6.06
N ARG A 162 19.76 -14.31 5.45
CA ARG A 162 20.87 -14.90 4.68
C ARG A 162 21.63 -15.93 5.52
N ASP A 163 21.99 -15.59 6.75
CA ASP A 163 22.81 -16.46 7.60
C ASP A 163 22.06 -17.74 7.98
N ARG A 164 20.76 -17.65 8.27
CA ARG A 164 19.88 -18.81 8.47
C ARG A 164 19.80 -19.69 7.21
N CYS A 165 19.75 -19.09 6.01
CA CYS A 165 19.78 -19.85 4.77
C CYS A 165 21.11 -20.60 4.59
N LEU A 166 22.25 -19.95 4.87
CA LEU A 166 23.58 -20.56 4.78
C LEU A 166 23.72 -21.71 5.79
N GLU A 167 23.25 -21.52 7.01
CA GLU A 167 23.21 -22.58 8.04
C GLU A 167 22.36 -23.76 7.58
N ALA A 168 21.15 -23.50 7.10
CA ALA A 168 20.25 -24.54 6.61
C ALA A 168 20.89 -25.38 5.49
N LEU A 169 21.57 -24.74 4.53
CA LEU A 169 22.30 -25.46 3.47
C LEU A 169 23.36 -26.41 4.04
N ARG A 170 24.15 -25.97 5.04
CA ARG A 170 25.20 -26.80 5.66
C ARG A 170 24.61 -27.97 6.45
N VAL A 171 23.59 -27.70 7.27
CA VAL A 171 22.94 -28.72 8.11
C VAL A 171 22.29 -29.78 7.23
N LEU A 172 21.55 -29.37 6.21
CA LEU A 172 20.88 -30.28 5.29
C LEU A 172 21.89 -31.09 4.46
N ALA A 173 22.96 -30.47 3.94
CA ALA A 173 23.98 -31.20 3.19
C ALA A 173 24.63 -32.30 4.04
N LYS A 174 24.97 -31.99 5.30
CA LYS A 174 25.53 -32.96 6.25
C LYS A 174 24.53 -34.08 6.58
N ALA A 175 23.28 -33.74 6.87
CA ALA A 175 22.27 -34.72 7.26
C ALA A 175 21.90 -35.65 6.10
N THR A 176 21.64 -35.08 4.92
CA THR A 176 21.18 -35.84 3.76
C THR A 176 22.23 -36.79 3.19
N ALA A 177 23.52 -36.56 3.45
CA ALA A 177 24.61 -37.46 3.01
C ALA A 177 24.48 -38.89 3.55
N ALA A 178 23.87 -39.06 4.74
CA ALA A 178 23.68 -40.37 5.38
C ALA A 178 22.38 -41.08 4.96
N TRP A 179 21.52 -40.45 4.16
CA TRP A 179 20.21 -41.00 3.83
C TRP A 179 20.28 -42.09 2.74
N PRO A 180 19.34 -43.05 2.73
CA PRO A 180 19.30 -44.09 1.70
C PRO A 180 19.14 -43.47 0.30
N SER A 181 19.80 -44.05 -0.70
CA SER A 181 19.66 -43.56 -2.07
C SER A 181 18.30 -43.92 -2.65
N LEU A 182 17.66 -42.95 -3.31
CA LEU A 182 16.38 -43.08 -3.99
C LEU A 182 16.50 -42.52 -5.41
N PRO A 183 16.75 -43.37 -6.43
CA PRO A 183 17.00 -42.92 -7.81
C PRO A 183 15.92 -41.97 -8.36
N VAL A 184 14.64 -42.24 -8.04
CA VAL A 184 13.49 -41.40 -8.45
C VAL A 184 13.52 -39.98 -7.89
N LEU A 185 14.31 -39.70 -6.85
CA LEU A 185 14.49 -38.36 -6.27
C LEU A 185 15.85 -37.73 -6.63
N GLU A 186 16.84 -38.56 -6.98
CA GLU A 186 18.24 -38.16 -7.12
C GLU A 186 18.75 -38.12 -8.56
N GLN A 187 17.96 -38.54 -9.55
CA GLN A 187 18.37 -38.49 -10.95
C GLN A 187 17.21 -38.07 -11.84
N ASP A 188 17.49 -37.26 -12.85
CA ASP A 188 16.59 -37.00 -13.97
C ASP A 188 17.34 -37.10 -15.31
N ARG A 189 16.66 -36.74 -16.40
CA ARG A 189 17.21 -36.76 -17.76
C ARG A 189 18.46 -35.89 -17.96
N PHE A 190 18.68 -34.90 -17.08
CA PHE A 190 19.80 -33.98 -17.14
C PHE A 190 20.95 -34.40 -16.22
N GLY A 191 20.78 -35.47 -15.44
CA GLY A 191 21.80 -36.03 -14.56
C GLY A 191 21.38 -36.07 -13.09
N PRO A 192 22.36 -36.09 -12.17
CA PRO A 192 22.09 -36.12 -10.73
C PRO A 192 21.33 -34.87 -10.27
N LEU A 193 20.42 -35.08 -9.31
CA LEU A 193 19.70 -34.03 -8.60
C LEU A 193 20.17 -33.95 -7.15
N PRO A 194 20.26 -32.73 -6.59
CA PRO A 194 20.63 -32.54 -5.21
C PRO A 194 19.52 -33.01 -4.26
N ARG A 195 19.92 -33.64 -3.15
CA ARG A 195 19.00 -34.00 -2.06
C ARG A 195 18.47 -32.76 -1.34
N VAL A 196 19.31 -31.73 -1.23
CA VAL A 196 19.01 -30.47 -0.56
C VAL A 196 18.31 -29.52 -1.54
N ASN A 197 17.17 -28.96 -1.15
CA ASN A 197 16.50 -27.89 -1.87
C ASN A 197 16.00 -26.82 -0.88
N LEU A 198 16.36 -25.56 -1.14
CA LEU A 198 15.98 -24.40 -0.34
C LEU A 198 15.16 -23.43 -1.20
N SER A 199 14.02 -23.01 -0.67
CA SER A 199 13.17 -21.94 -1.20
C SER A 199 13.50 -20.62 -0.52
N VAL A 200 13.62 -19.56 -1.30
CA VAL A 200 14.09 -18.25 -0.83
C VAL A 200 13.18 -17.14 -1.36
N LYS A 201 12.77 -16.24 -0.48
CA LYS A 201 12.01 -15.02 -0.83
C LYS A 201 12.97 -13.85 -0.97
N LEU A 202 12.88 -13.10 -2.07
CA LEU A 202 13.83 -12.01 -2.33
C LEU A 202 13.57 -10.79 -1.43
N SER A 203 12.31 -10.55 -1.04
CA SER A 203 11.96 -9.51 -0.08
C SER A 203 12.63 -9.70 1.29
N ALA A 204 12.96 -10.94 1.66
CA ALA A 204 13.66 -11.26 2.90
C ALA A 204 15.18 -11.00 2.84
N LEU A 205 15.72 -10.64 1.65
CA LEU A 205 17.14 -10.36 1.45
C LEU A 205 17.45 -8.87 1.25
N TYR A 206 16.43 -8.02 1.19
CA TYR A 206 16.63 -6.58 1.08
C TYR A 206 15.41 -5.82 1.60
N SER A 207 15.59 -5.06 2.68
CA SER A 207 14.48 -4.35 3.33
C SER A 207 13.90 -3.22 2.49
N GLN A 208 14.67 -2.71 1.53
CA GLN A 208 14.28 -1.60 0.65
C GLN A 208 13.94 -2.09 -0.77
N LEU A 209 13.53 -3.36 -0.92
CA LEU A 209 13.20 -3.94 -2.21
C LEU A 209 12.04 -3.20 -2.88
N ASP A 210 12.33 -2.51 -3.97
CA ASP A 210 11.35 -1.74 -4.73
C ASP A 210 11.73 -1.70 -6.22
N PRO A 211 10.82 -2.13 -7.11
CA PRO A 211 11.11 -2.16 -8.53
C PRO A 211 11.26 -0.77 -9.18
N ILE A 212 11.10 0.33 -8.44
CA ILE A 212 11.50 1.67 -8.90
C ILE A 212 13.01 1.78 -9.17
N ASP A 213 13.86 1.06 -8.41
CA ASP A 213 15.32 0.96 -8.60
C ASP A 213 15.72 -0.51 -8.83
N PRO A 214 15.50 -1.04 -10.05
CA PRO A 214 15.81 -2.44 -10.34
C PRO A 214 17.31 -2.75 -10.22
N GLU A 215 18.18 -1.78 -10.53
CA GLU A 215 19.63 -1.98 -10.51
C GLU A 215 20.17 -2.03 -9.07
N GLY A 216 19.77 -1.10 -8.20
CA GLY A 216 20.17 -1.15 -6.80
C GLY A 216 19.58 -2.35 -6.06
N CYS A 217 18.33 -2.72 -6.36
CA CYS A 217 17.73 -3.95 -5.85
C CYS A 217 18.53 -5.19 -6.28
N PHE A 218 18.93 -5.29 -7.55
CA PHE A 218 19.79 -6.37 -8.01
C PHE A 218 21.10 -6.42 -7.22
N ARG A 219 21.81 -5.28 -7.07
CA ARG A 219 23.09 -5.25 -6.33
C ARG A 219 22.92 -5.73 -4.88
N ALA A 220 21.91 -5.23 -4.16
CA ALA A 220 21.68 -5.56 -2.75
C ALA A 220 21.30 -7.04 -2.58
N VAL A 221 20.33 -7.53 -3.36
CA VAL A 221 19.87 -8.92 -3.28
C VAL A 221 20.96 -9.89 -3.74
N ALA A 222 21.64 -9.59 -4.85
CA ALA A 222 22.73 -10.44 -5.36
C ALA A 222 23.88 -10.55 -4.36
N ALA A 223 24.22 -9.49 -3.62
CA ALA A 223 25.26 -9.54 -2.61
C ALA A 223 25.00 -10.60 -1.52
N ARG A 224 23.72 -10.85 -1.20
CA ARG A 224 23.33 -11.88 -0.21
C ARG A 224 23.07 -13.25 -0.83
N LEU A 225 22.64 -13.30 -2.10
CA LEU A 225 22.44 -14.57 -2.82
C LEU A 225 23.74 -15.25 -3.26
N ARG A 226 24.77 -14.49 -3.65
CA ARG A 226 26.04 -15.08 -4.14
C ARG A 226 26.66 -16.07 -3.14
N PRO A 227 26.83 -15.74 -1.84
CA PRO A 227 27.32 -16.72 -0.85
C PRO A 227 26.48 -17.99 -0.76
N MET A 228 25.16 -17.88 -0.94
CA MET A 228 24.25 -19.03 -0.91
C MET A 228 24.43 -19.91 -2.16
N LEU A 229 24.55 -19.28 -3.34
CA LEU A 229 24.81 -19.99 -4.59
C LEU A 229 26.20 -20.64 -4.61
N ASP A 230 27.23 -19.94 -4.14
CA ASP A 230 28.58 -20.48 -3.99
C ASP A 230 28.56 -21.75 -3.15
N LEU A 231 27.87 -21.70 -2.00
CA LEU A 231 27.70 -22.86 -1.15
C LEU A 231 26.89 -23.98 -1.83
N ALA A 232 25.80 -23.65 -2.52
CA ALA A 232 24.95 -24.63 -3.19
C ALA A 232 25.65 -25.34 -4.36
N VAL A 233 26.58 -24.67 -5.05
CA VAL A 233 27.45 -25.27 -6.07
C VAL A 233 28.40 -26.31 -5.44
N THR A 234 28.93 -26.03 -4.24
CA THR A 234 29.88 -26.92 -3.56
C THR A 234 29.22 -28.08 -2.81
N LEU A 235 28.06 -27.86 -2.19
CA LEU A 235 27.35 -28.82 -1.33
C LEU A 235 26.16 -29.50 -2.04
N PRO A 236 26.31 -29.84 -3.33
CA PRO A 236 25.24 -29.99 -4.32
C PRO A 236 23.83 -29.80 -3.75
N ALA A 237 23.37 -28.55 -3.76
CA ALA A 237 22.03 -28.14 -3.34
C ALA A 237 21.27 -27.52 -4.51
N ALA A 238 19.94 -27.39 -4.39
CA ALA A 238 19.11 -26.57 -5.27
C ALA A 238 18.63 -25.32 -4.52
N ILE A 239 18.54 -24.19 -5.22
CA ILE A 239 17.97 -22.95 -4.69
C ILE A 239 16.83 -22.52 -5.60
N THR A 240 15.63 -22.40 -5.03
CA THR A 240 14.42 -21.97 -5.73
C THR A 240 14.02 -20.58 -5.28
N PHE A 241 13.87 -19.64 -6.22
CA PHE A 241 13.41 -18.28 -5.91
C PHE A 241 11.89 -18.30 -5.94
N ASP A 242 11.27 -18.04 -4.79
CA ASP A 242 9.82 -17.96 -4.70
C ASP A 242 9.31 -16.65 -5.30
N MET A 243 8.09 -16.71 -5.85
CA MET A 243 7.43 -15.57 -6.45
C MET A 243 6.45 -14.97 -5.46
N GLU A 244 6.54 -13.66 -5.29
CA GLU A 244 5.83 -12.90 -4.26
C GLU A 244 4.63 -12.13 -4.88
N GLN A 245 4.33 -10.93 -4.40
CA GLN A 245 3.25 -10.11 -4.95
C GLN A 245 3.53 -9.70 -6.41
N ALA A 246 2.47 -9.46 -7.20
CA ALA A 246 2.58 -9.19 -8.64
C ALA A 246 3.56 -8.05 -9.01
N GLU A 247 3.69 -7.02 -8.15
CA GLU A 247 4.60 -5.88 -8.35
C GLU A 247 6.09 -6.29 -8.36
N LEU A 248 6.46 -7.35 -7.65
CA LEU A 248 7.84 -7.83 -7.56
C LEU A 248 8.19 -8.81 -8.69
N LYS A 249 7.21 -9.28 -9.46
CA LYS A 249 7.37 -10.34 -10.46
C LYS A 249 8.47 -10.04 -11.48
N ASP A 250 8.40 -8.87 -12.11
CA ASP A 250 9.37 -8.46 -13.14
C ASP A 250 10.78 -8.31 -12.55
N LEU A 251 10.88 -7.82 -11.31
CA LEU A 251 12.15 -7.67 -10.59
C LEU A 251 12.77 -9.03 -10.24
N THR A 252 11.97 -9.96 -9.72
CA THR A 252 12.41 -11.33 -9.37
C THR A 252 12.89 -12.08 -10.61
N LEU A 253 12.15 -12.01 -11.72
CA LEU A 253 12.57 -12.62 -12.99
C LEU A 253 13.89 -12.03 -13.49
N MET A 254 14.05 -10.70 -13.43
CA MET A 254 15.28 -10.02 -13.82
C MET A 254 16.47 -10.44 -12.96
N ILE A 255 16.32 -10.46 -11.63
CA ILE A 255 17.38 -10.86 -10.69
C ILE A 255 17.79 -12.31 -10.95
N PHE A 256 16.82 -13.22 -11.06
CA PHE A 256 17.07 -14.64 -11.32
C PHE A 256 17.86 -14.87 -12.62
N MET A 257 17.37 -14.30 -13.73
CA MET A 257 18.01 -14.47 -15.04
C MET A 257 19.40 -13.85 -15.08
N ARG A 258 19.58 -12.65 -14.53
CA ARG A 258 20.87 -11.95 -14.53
C ARG A 258 21.89 -12.68 -13.66
N LEU A 259 21.52 -13.06 -12.44
CA LEU A 259 22.41 -13.73 -11.50
C LEU A 259 22.87 -15.09 -12.04
N LEU A 260 21.95 -15.91 -12.58
CA LEU A 260 22.30 -17.20 -13.17
C LEU A 260 22.97 -17.11 -14.55
N SER A 261 23.11 -15.90 -15.11
CA SER A 261 23.91 -15.66 -16.32
C SER A 261 25.36 -15.30 -16.01
N GLU A 262 25.71 -14.99 -14.75
CA GLU A 262 27.08 -14.73 -14.32
C GLU A 262 27.96 -15.99 -14.51
N ASP A 263 29.23 -15.80 -14.87
CA ASP A 263 30.12 -16.91 -15.25
C ASP A 263 30.24 -17.99 -14.16
N ALA A 264 30.24 -17.59 -12.89
CA ALA A 264 30.29 -18.49 -11.74
C ALA A 264 29.07 -19.44 -11.66
N TYR A 265 27.90 -18.99 -12.12
CA TYR A 265 26.63 -19.71 -11.97
C TYR A 265 26.01 -20.15 -13.30
N ARG A 266 26.58 -19.74 -14.45
CA ARG A 266 26.02 -20.04 -15.78
C ARG A 266 25.84 -21.54 -16.04
N ARG A 267 26.73 -22.36 -15.47
CA ARG A 267 26.69 -23.83 -15.59
C ARG A 267 26.02 -24.54 -14.42
N TYR A 268 25.58 -23.81 -13.40
CA TYR A 268 24.89 -24.39 -12.24
C TYR A 268 23.47 -24.82 -12.64
N PRO A 269 23.15 -26.12 -12.64
CA PRO A 269 21.89 -26.60 -13.22
C PRO A 269 20.75 -26.67 -12.20
N HIS A 270 20.97 -26.30 -10.94
CA HIS A 270 20.01 -26.49 -9.84
C HIS A 270 19.40 -25.17 -9.33
N GLY A 271 19.43 -24.12 -10.16
CA GLY A 271 18.63 -22.92 -9.93
C GLY A 271 17.16 -23.15 -10.30
N GLY A 272 16.25 -22.69 -9.46
CA GLY A 272 14.81 -22.77 -9.68
C GLY A 272 14.10 -21.44 -9.50
N ILE A 273 12.94 -21.28 -10.13
CA ILE A 273 12.08 -20.10 -9.97
C ILE A 273 10.61 -20.51 -9.98
N ALA A 274 9.80 -19.86 -9.13
CA ALA A 274 8.36 -20.01 -9.14
C ALA A 274 7.68 -19.10 -10.18
N MET A 275 6.62 -19.60 -10.81
CA MET A 275 5.77 -18.90 -11.77
C MET A 275 4.31 -19.06 -11.37
N GLN A 276 3.51 -17.99 -11.47
CA GLN A 276 2.15 -17.94 -10.94
C GLN A 276 1.11 -17.91 -12.06
N ALA A 277 0.36 -18.99 -12.26
CA ALA A 277 -0.63 -19.12 -13.33
C ALA A 277 -1.83 -18.18 -13.21
N TYR A 278 -2.09 -17.62 -12.03
CA TYR A 278 -3.17 -16.64 -11.83
C TYR A 278 -2.91 -15.28 -12.48
N LEU A 279 -1.67 -14.97 -12.90
CA LEU A 279 -1.34 -13.70 -13.55
C LEU A 279 -1.63 -13.76 -15.03
N THR A 280 -2.16 -12.67 -15.57
CA THR A 280 -2.49 -12.53 -16.99
C THR A 280 -1.25 -12.49 -17.88
N GLU A 281 -0.10 -12.06 -17.34
CA GLU A 281 1.18 -11.95 -18.08
C GLU A 281 2.03 -13.23 -18.06
N SER A 282 1.71 -14.23 -17.23
CA SER A 282 2.60 -15.39 -16.96
C SER A 282 2.94 -16.23 -18.20
N ALA A 283 2.07 -16.27 -19.22
CA ALA A 283 2.41 -16.91 -20.49
C ALA A 283 3.57 -16.20 -21.20
N ALA A 284 3.53 -14.87 -21.31
CA ALA A 284 4.61 -14.10 -21.93
C ALA A 284 5.92 -14.24 -21.14
N ASP A 285 5.82 -14.19 -19.81
CA ASP A 285 6.96 -14.36 -18.90
C ASP A 285 7.60 -15.75 -19.07
N LEU A 286 6.79 -16.81 -19.15
CA LEU A 286 7.29 -18.18 -19.33
C LEU A 286 8.02 -18.34 -20.68
N HIS A 287 7.48 -17.78 -21.76
CA HIS A 287 8.16 -17.81 -23.06
C HIS A 287 9.48 -17.03 -23.04
N GLY A 288 9.52 -15.89 -22.34
CA GLY A 288 10.75 -15.12 -22.10
C GLY A 288 11.80 -15.94 -21.35
N LEU A 289 11.39 -16.59 -20.26
CA LEU A 289 12.24 -17.48 -19.46
C LEU A 289 12.78 -18.65 -20.28
N ILE A 290 11.92 -19.34 -21.05
CA ILE A 290 12.33 -20.46 -21.92
C ILE A 290 13.37 -20.01 -22.95
N ARG A 291 13.17 -18.83 -23.57
CA ARG A 291 14.14 -18.25 -24.51
C ARG A 291 15.48 -18.00 -23.84
N TRP A 292 15.47 -17.43 -22.63
CA TRP A 292 16.69 -17.21 -21.85
C TRP A 292 17.38 -18.53 -21.48
N VAL A 293 16.65 -19.56 -21.03
CA VAL A 293 17.24 -20.87 -20.68
C VAL A 293 17.93 -21.49 -21.90
N ARG A 294 17.31 -21.42 -23.08
CA ARG A 294 17.91 -21.89 -24.34
C ARG A 294 19.22 -21.18 -24.67
N GLN A 295 19.29 -19.86 -24.45
CA GLN A 295 20.51 -19.07 -24.64
C GLN A 295 21.57 -19.36 -23.57
N ARG A 296 21.16 -19.60 -22.33
CA ARG A 296 22.04 -19.99 -21.23
C ARG A 296 22.68 -21.36 -21.47
N GLY A 297 21.94 -22.29 -22.06
CA GLY A 297 22.39 -23.65 -22.37
C GLY A 297 22.49 -24.57 -21.16
N THR A 298 21.98 -24.16 -20.00
CA THR A 298 21.96 -24.95 -18.77
C THR A 298 20.55 -24.91 -18.19
N PRO A 299 19.95 -26.06 -17.83
CA PRO A 299 18.57 -26.13 -17.37
C PRO A 299 18.35 -25.42 -16.03
N VAL A 300 17.11 -25.02 -15.80
CA VAL A 300 16.59 -24.51 -14.52
C VAL A 300 15.28 -25.22 -14.18
N THR A 301 14.90 -25.23 -12.91
CA THR A 301 13.59 -25.71 -12.46
C THR A 301 12.57 -24.59 -12.54
N VAL A 302 11.43 -24.83 -13.19
CA VAL A 302 10.31 -23.90 -13.21
C VAL A 302 9.17 -24.48 -12.39
N ARG A 303 8.96 -23.92 -11.19
CA ARG A 303 7.86 -24.27 -10.29
C ARG A 303 6.60 -23.51 -10.71
N LEU A 304 5.69 -24.18 -11.41
CA LEU A 304 4.39 -23.62 -11.74
C LEU A 304 3.44 -23.79 -10.55
N VAL A 305 2.95 -22.68 -10.01
CA VAL A 305 1.88 -22.62 -8.99
C VAL A 305 0.69 -21.85 -9.54
N LYS A 306 -0.46 -21.89 -8.88
CA LYS A 306 -1.57 -20.99 -9.22
C LYS A 306 -1.24 -19.54 -8.78
N GLY A 307 -1.01 -19.34 -7.49
CA GLY A 307 -0.69 -18.03 -6.91
C GLY A 307 -1.16 -17.97 -5.45
N ALA A 308 -0.50 -17.15 -4.63
CA ALA A 308 -0.77 -17.07 -3.18
C ALA A 308 -1.30 -15.70 -2.71
N TYR A 309 -1.43 -14.74 -3.63
CA TYR A 309 -1.69 -13.32 -3.31
C TYR A 309 -2.94 -12.77 -4.02
N TRP A 310 -3.89 -13.63 -4.43
CA TRP A 310 -5.01 -13.23 -5.30
C TRP A 310 -5.85 -12.10 -4.70
N ASP A 311 -6.28 -12.25 -3.45
CA ASP A 311 -7.08 -11.23 -2.76
C ASP A 311 -6.28 -9.94 -2.55
N SER A 312 -5.02 -10.05 -2.10
CA SER A 312 -4.18 -8.89 -1.82
C SER A 312 -3.85 -8.10 -3.08
N ASP A 313 -3.45 -8.76 -4.17
CA ASP A 313 -3.14 -8.11 -5.44
C ASP A 313 -4.42 -7.50 -6.05
N SER A 314 -5.53 -8.22 -6.01
CA SER A 314 -6.83 -7.70 -6.47
C SER A 314 -7.25 -6.44 -5.71
N ILE A 315 -7.14 -6.43 -4.38
CA ILE A 315 -7.53 -5.28 -3.56
C ILE A 315 -6.56 -4.12 -3.77
N ARG A 316 -5.24 -4.36 -3.71
CA ARG A 316 -4.22 -3.31 -3.83
C ARG A 316 -4.25 -2.64 -5.20
N TYR A 317 -4.37 -3.39 -6.29
CA TYR A 317 -4.42 -2.82 -7.63
C TYR A 317 -5.71 -2.02 -7.84
N ARG A 318 -6.87 -2.51 -7.37
CA ARG A 318 -8.12 -1.71 -7.41
C ARG A 318 -8.03 -0.43 -6.58
N GLN A 319 -7.43 -0.49 -5.39
CA GLN A 319 -7.23 0.70 -4.54
C GLN A 319 -6.32 1.75 -5.15
N ARG A 320 -5.40 1.34 -6.05
CA ARG A 320 -4.50 2.21 -6.81
C ARG A 320 -5.06 2.62 -8.17
N GLY A 321 -6.21 2.09 -8.59
CA GLY A 321 -6.76 2.33 -9.92
C GLY A 321 -5.96 1.68 -11.05
N TRP A 322 -5.18 0.63 -10.74
CA TRP A 322 -4.37 -0.10 -11.73
C TRP A 322 -5.13 -1.27 -12.34
N PRO A 323 -4.78 -1.70 -13.56
CA PRO A 323 -5.30 -2.93 -14.13
C PRO A 323 -4.98 -4.11 -13.21
N VAL A 324 -6.00 -4.85 -12.79
CA VAL A 324 -5.82 -6.01 -11.90
C VAL A 324 -5.00 -7.08 -12.63
N PRO A 325 -3.86 -7.53 -12.07
CA PRO A 325 -2.90 -8.37 -12.79
C PRO A 325 -3.28 -9.85 -12.78
N VAL A 326 -4.32 -10.22 -12.02
CA VAL A 326 -4.80 -11.59 -11.84
C VAL A 326 -6.10 -11.84 -12.60
N PHE A 327 -6.35 -13.09 -12.99
CA PHE A 327 -7.65 -13.48 -13.55
C PHE A 327 -8.79 -13.28 -12.56
N LYS A 328 -9.98 -12.99 -13.08
CA LYS A 328 -11.17 -12.67 -12.27
C LYS A 328 -11.78 -13.92 -11.63
N THR A 329 -11.64 -15.06 -12.30
CA THR A 329 -12.24 -16.33 -11.88
C THR A 329 -11.18 -17.41 -11.68
N LYS A 330 -11.50 -18.37 -10.81
CA LYS A 330 -10.67 -19.54 -10.59
C LYS A 330 -10.59 -20.44 -11.83
N ALA A 331 -11.66 -20.53 -12.62
CA ALA A 331 -11.67 -21.33 -13.86
C ALA A 331 -10.69 -20.79 -14.92
N GLU A 332 -10.56 -19.47 -15.05
CA GLU A 332 -9.53 -18.84 -15.90
C GLU A 332 -8.12 -19.16 -15.42
N THR A 333 -7.88 -19.08 -14.10
CA THR A 333 -6.58 -19.46 -13.51
C THR A 333 -6.25 -20.93 -13.76
N ASP A 334 -7.23 -21.82 -13.62
CA ASP A 334 -7.04 -23.25 -13.89
C ASP A 334 -6.77 -23.52 -15.36
N HIS A 335 -7.52 -22.88 -16.27
CA HIS A 335 -7.29 -22.99 -17.70
C HIS A 335 -5.89 -22.49 -18.09
N HIS A 336 -5.47 -21.36 -17.53
CA HIS A 336 -4.12 -20.84 -17.75
C HIS A 336 -3.05 -21.74 -17.15
N TYR A 337 -3.30 -22.36 -15.98
CA TYR A 337 -2.40 -23.36 -15.41
C TYR A 337 -2.25 -24.58 -16.34
N GLU A 338 -3.34 -25.08 -16.92
CA GLU A 338 -3.31 -26.17 -17.90
C GLU A 338 -2.46 -25.77 -19.13
N LEU A 339 -2.67 -24.57 -19.70
CA LEU A 339 -1.87 -24.02 -20.78
C LEU A 339 -0.36 -23.96 -20.46
N LEU A 340 0.00 -23.36 -19.32
CA LEU A 340 1.39 -23.21 -18.89
C LEU A 340 2.03 -24.57 -18.58
N SER A 341 1.27 -25.50 -18.00
CA SER A 341 1.78 -26.84 -17.69
C SER A 341 2.12 -27.64 -18.94
N ARG A 342 1.29 -27.54 -19.99
CA ARG A 342 1.58 -28.12 -21.31
C ARG A 342 2.82 -27.49 -21.93
N THR A 343 2.90 -26.16 -21.91
CA THR A 343 4.06 -25.40 -22.40
C THR A 343 5.35 -25.87 -21.70
N LEU A 344 5.32 -26.05 -20.38
CA LEU A 344 6.49 -26.55 -19.65
C LEU A 344 6.91 -27.96 -20.05
N VAL A 345 5.93 -28.85 -20.27
CA VAL A 345 6.17 -30.22 -20.74
C VAL A 345 6.79 -30.24 -22.15
N GLU A 346 6.25 -29.45 -23.08
CA GLU A 346 6.76 -29.32 -24.46
C GLU A 346 8.22 -28.85 -24.48
N HIS A 347 8.61 -28.05 -23.49
CA HIS A 347 9.96 -27.53 -23.35
C HIS A 347 10.85 -28.31 -22.37
N ALA A 348 10.40 -29.45 -21.84
CA ALA A 348 11.11 -30.25 -20.83
C ALA A 348 12.48 -30.80 -21.29
N GLY A 349 12.82 -30.65 -22.57
CA GLY A 349 14.18 -30.89 -23.08
C GLY A 349 15.22 -29.84 -22.65
N PHE A 350 14.79 -28.67 -22.14
CA PHE A 350 15.68 -27.59 -21.71
C PHE A 350 15.39 -27.06 -20.30
N ILE A 351 14.20 -27.33 -19.76
CA ILE A 351 13.78 -26.92 -18.42
C ILE A 351 13.34 -28.13 -17.61
N ARG A 352 13.39 -28.03 -16.28
CA ARG A 352 12.81 -29.02 -15.37
C ARG A 352 11.41 -28.55 -14.93
N PRO A 353 10.32 -29.18 -15.41
CA PRO A 353 8.97 -28.83 -14.99
C PRO A 353 8.74 -29.27 -13.55
N ALA A 354 8.28 -28.35 -12.71
CA ALA A 354 7.79 -28.65 -11.37
C ALA A 354 6.36 -28.12 -11.19
N PHE A 355 5.41 -28.99 -10.88
CA PHE A 355 3.99 -28.66 -10.82
C PHE A 355 3.50 -28.57 -9.37
N GLY A 356 3.41 -27.34 -8.85
CA GLY A 356 2.97 -27.01 -7.50
C GLY A 356 1.44 -26.88 -7.40
N THR A 357 0.75 -27.96 -7.06
CA THR A 357 -0.71 -27.96 -6.96
C THR A 357 -1.25 -29.14 -6.14
N HIS A 358 -2.32 -28.91 -5.38
CA HIS A 358 -3.11 -29.96 -4.73
C HIS A 358 -4.37 -30.33 -5.50
N SER A 359 -4.60 -29.71 -6.67
CA SER A 359 -5.77 -30.02 -7.49
C SER A 359 -5.55 -31.31 -8.26
N LEU A 360 -6.39 -32.32 -7.99
CA LEU A 360 -6.35 -33.60 -8.70
C LEU A 360 -6.42 -33.44 -10.22
N ARG A 361 -7.32 -32.57 -10.73
CA ARG A 361 -7.42 -32.24 -12.15
C ARG A 361 -6.12 -31.68 -12.71
N SER A 362 -5.52 -30.67 -12.07
CA SER A 362 -4.28 -30.06 -12.54
C SER A 362 -3.09 -31.03 -12.52
N LEU A 363 -3.02 -31.93 -11.52
CA LEU A 363 -2.01 -33.00 -11.48
C LEU A 363 -2.20 -34.00 -12.63
N ALA A 364 -3.43 -34.45 -12.84
CA ALA A 364 -3.78 -35.37 -13.91
C ALA A 364 -3.53 -34.75 -15.29
N HIS A 365 -3.81 -33.45 -15.47
CA HIS A 365 -3.45 -32.70 -16.67
C HIS A 365 -1.95 -32.70 -16.92
N ALA A 366 -1.13 -32.35 -15.92
CA ALA A 366 0.32 -32.35 -16.06
C ALA A 366 0.90 -33.74 -16.37
N GLN A 367 0.37 -34.80 -15.73
CA GLN A 367 0.77 -36.19 -16.02
C GLN A 367 0.33 -36.64 -17.42
N ALA A 368 -0.89 -36.31 -17.84
CA ALA A 368 -1.39 -36.62 -19.18
C ALA A 368 -0.58 -35.92 -20.27
N ALA A 369 -0.23 -34.64 -20.06
CA ALA A 369 0.63 -33.90 -20.97
C ALA A 369 2.02 -34.55 -21.07
N ALA A 370 2.62 -34.93 -19.94
CA ALA A 370 3.91 -35.62 -19.91
C ALA A 370 3.87 -36.98 -20.64
N GLU A 371 2.84 -37.79 -20.41
CA GLU A 371 2.62 -39.07 -21.08
C GLU A 371 2.47 -38.88 -22.60
N ALA A 372 1.69 -37.88 -23.03
CA ALA A 372 1.49 -37.58 -24.44
C ALA A 372 2.75 -37.05 -25.14
N ALA A 373 3.66 -36.42 -24.38
CA ALA A 373 4.98 -36.01 -24.85
C ALA A 373 6.03 -37.16 -24.81
N GLY A 374 5.63 -38.38 -24.44
CA GLY A 374 6.52 -39.54 -24.35
C GLY A 374 7.53 -39.46 -23.22
N LEU A 375 7.26 -38.65 -22.19
CA LEU A 375 8.14 -38.48 -21.04
C LEU A 375 7.89 -39.58 -20.00
N PRO A 376 8.93 -40.10 -19.33
CA PRO A 376 8.74 -41.06 -18.24
C PRO A 376 8.04 -40.39 -17.04
N PRO A 377 7.41 -41.18 -16.14
CA PRO A 377 6.64 -40.65 -15.00
C PRO A 377 7.41 -39.75 -14.03
N ASP A 378 8.74 -39.89 -13.98
CA ASP A 378 9.65 -39.15 -13.12
C ASP A 378 10.34 -37.96 -13.82
N ALA A 379 9.98 -37.70 -15.08
CA ALA A 379 10.59 -36.67 -15.92
C ALA A 379 10.12 -35.24 -15.59
N ALA A 380 9.06 -35.12 -14.80
CA ALA A 380 8.57 -33.90 -14.18
C ALA A 380 8.46 -34.11 -12.66
N GLU A 381 8.56 -33.03 -11.91
CA GLU A 381 8.39 -33.05 -10.46
C GLU A 381 7.00 -32.54 -10.08
N TYR A 382 6.36 -33.16 -9.09
CA TYR A 382 5.08 -32.76 -8.53
C TYR A 382 5.32 -32.21 -7.14
N GLN A 383 4.85 -30.99 -6.89
CA GLN A 383 5.10 -30.28 -5.65
C GLN A 383 3.81 -30.02 -4.89
N MET A 384 3.85 -30.30 -3.60
CA MET A 384 2.73 -30.10 -2.67
C MET A 384 3.26 -29.52 -1.37
N ILE A 385 2.36 -29.07 -0.50
CA ILE A 385 2.73 -28.40 0.75
C ILE A 385 2.69 -29.40 1.91
N PHE A 386 3.63 -29.24 2.84
CA PHE A 386 3.67 -30.01 4.09
C PHE A 386 2.36 -29.88 4.87
N GLY A 387 1.88 -30.98 5.45
CA GLY A 387 0.61 -30.99 6.19
C GLY A 387 -0.65 -30.89 5.34
N MET A 388 -0.55 -31.05 4.01
CA MET A 388 -1.67 -30.89 3.09
C MET A 388 -1.73 -32.00 2.04
N ALA A 389 -2.90 -32.64 1.92
CA ALA A 389 -3.18 -33.66 0.90
C ALA A 389 -2.20 -34.85 0.93
N GLU A 390 -1.80 -35.29 2.12
CA GLU A 390 -0.86 -36.41 2.33
C GLU A 390 -1.27 -37.69 1.58
N PRO A 391 -2.57 -38.06 1.52
CA PRO A 391 -3.01 -39.20 0.71
C PRO A 391 -2.67 -39.05 -0.78
N LEU A 392 -2.84 -37.84 -1.33
CA LEU A 392 -2.56 -37.53 -2.72
C LEU A 392 -1.06 -37.50 -2.99
N GLN A 393 -0.26 -36.96 -2.06
CA GLN A 393 1.20 -37.01 -2.13
C GLN A 393 1.70 -38.45 -2.24
N ALA A 394 1.21 -39.34 -1.36
CA ALA A 394 1.57 -40.75 -1.37
C ALA A 394 1.12 -41.46 -2.65
N ALA A 395 -0.09 -41.16 -3.14
CA ALA A 395 -0.62 -41.73 -4.37
C ALA A 395 0.24 -41.41 -5.60
N VAL A 396 0.73 -40.16 -5.72
CA VAL A 396 1.62 -39.75 -6.82
C VAL A 396 2.99 -40.43 -6.70
N ALA A 397 3.58 -40.49 -5.50
CA ALA A 397 4.86 -41.16 -5.28
C ALA A 397 4.78 -42.67 -5.60
N GLN A 398 3.71 -43.35 -5.15
CA GLN A 398 3.46 -44.77 -5.44
C GLN A 398 3.13 -45.04 -6.92
N ALA A 399 2.71 -44.03 -7.67
CA ALA A 399 2.53 -44.12 -9.11
C ALA A 399 3.85 -43.93 -9.89
N GLY A 400 4.99 -43.76 -9.20
CA GLY A 400 6.31 -43.56 -9.80
C GLY A 400 6.62 -42.10 -10.13
N GLY A 401 5.77 -41.16 -9.72
CA GLY A 401 6.03 -39.73 -9.91
C GLY A 401 7.05 -39.20 -8.90
N ARG A 402 7.88 -38.25 -9.33
CA ARG A 402 8.80 -37.54 -8.42
C ARG A 402 8.04 -36.50 -7.62
N VAL A 403 7.94 -36.69 -6.30
CA VAL A 403 7.20 -35.79 -5.40
C VAL A 403 8.16 -34.99 -4.52
N ARG A 404 7.94 -33.68 -4.41
CA ARG A 404 8.67 -32.81 -3.47
C ARG A 404 7.71 -32.01 -2.60
N ILE A 405 7.95 -32.01 -1.30
CA ILE A 405 7.11 -31.33 -0.31
C ILE A 405 7.73 -29.98 0.03
N TYR A 406 7.00 -28.89 -0.18
CA TYR A 406 7.36 -27.56 0.32
C TYR A 406 7.17 -27.56 1.84
N THR A 407 8.27 -27.40 2.57
CA THR A 407 8.34 -27.67 4.01
C THR A 407 8.73 -26.41 4.77
N PRO A 408 7.76 -25.70 5.38
CA PRO A 408 8.02 -24.53 6.21
C PRO A 408 8.75 -24.92 7.50
N VAL A 409 9.80 -24.18 7.82
CA VAL A 409 10.61 -24.34 9.04
C VAL A 409 10.82 -22.98 9.69
N GLY A 410 10.46 -22.85 10.95
CA GLY A 410 10.65 -21.62 11.71
C GLY A 410 9.74 -21.56 12.93
N GLU A 411 9.95 -20.55 13.77
CA GLU A 411 9.20 -20.40 15.01
C GLU A 411 7.69 -20.35 14.75
N ILE A 412 6.95 -21.07 15.61
CA ILE A 412 5.50 -21.26 15.47
C ILE A 412 4.75 -19.91 15.56
N LEU A 413 5.24 -18.97 16.36
CA LEU A 413 4.59 -17.67 16.58
C LEU A 413 4.66 -16.79 15.31
N PRO A 414 5.83 -16.48 14.73
CA PRO A 414 5.94 -15.89 13.39
C PRO A 414 5.21 -16.69 12.30
N GLY A 415 5.16 -18.02 12.44
CA GLY A 415 4.48 -18.91 11.51
C GLY A 415 2.95 -18.85 11.53
N MET A 416 2.31 -18.12 12.45
CA MET A 416 0.83 -18.03 12.46
C MET A 416 0.27 -17.22 11.29
N ALA A 417 0.99 -16.20 10.80
CA ALA A 417 0.61 -15.52 9.56
C ALA A 417 0.57 -16.51 8.37
N TYR A 418 1.51 -17.46 8.35
CA TYR A 418 1.51 -18.56 7.39
C TYR A 418 0.28 -19.47 7.61
N LEU A 419 -0.04 -19.84 8.85
CA LEU A 419 -1.23 -20.64 9.18
C LEU A 419 -2.52 -19.97 8.69
N VAL A 420 -2.73 -18.68 8.94
CA VAL A 420 -3.92 -17.94 8.47
C VAL A 420 -4.03 -18.01 6.95
N ARG A 421 -2.94 -17.83 6.22
CA ARG A 421 -2.92 -17.99 4.75
C ARG A 421 -3.27 -19.43 4.33
N ARG A 422 -2.80 -20.45 5.04
CA ARG A 422 -3.17 -21.86 4.77
C ARG A 422 -4.65 -22.11 5.02
N LEU A 423 -5.22 -21.57 6.10
CA LEU A 423 -6.64 -21.68 6.40
C LEU A 423 -7.50 -20.98 5.34
N LEU A 424 -7.11 -19.79 4.89
CA LEU A 424 -7.78 -19.09 3.78
C LEU A 424 -7.79 -19.92 2.49
N GLU A 425 -6.65 -20.50 2.12
CA GLU A 425 -6.53 -21.36 0.92
C GLU A 425 -7.41 -22.61 1.01
N ASN A 426 -7.52 -23.22 2.20
CA ASN A 426 -8.27 -24.45 2.42
C ASN A 426 -9.78 -24.23 2.62
N THR A 427 -10.20 -23.06 3.10
CA THR A 427 -11.61 -22.73 3.36
C THR A 427 -12.27 -21.92 2.25
N SER A 428 -11.50 -21.44 1.28
CA SER A 428 -12.05 -20.76 0.09
C SER A 428 -13.10 -21.65 -0.60
N ASN A 429 -14.22 -21.04 -1.03
CA ASN A 429 -15.28 -21.74 -1.77
C ASN A 429 -14.75 -22.39 -3.07
N GLU A 430 -13.63 -21.89 -3.59
CA GLU A 430 -12.99 -22.41 -4.80
C GLU A 430 -11.90 -23.47 -4.52
N SER A 431 -11.63 -23.77 -3.25
CA SER A 431 -10.61 -24.73 -2.85
C SER A 431 -11.01 -26.16 -3.23
N PHE A 432 -10.12 -26.85 -3.94
CA PHE A 432 -10.31 -28.24 -4.32
C PHE A 432 -10.42 -29.17 -3.10
N LEU A 433 -9.59 -28.95 -2.08
CA LEU A 433 -9.58 -29.78 -0.88
C LEU A 433 -10.90 -29.69 -0.11
N ARG A 434 -11.52 -28.50 -0.08
CA ARG A 434 -12.89 -28.33 0.42
C ARG A 434 -13.90 -29.10 -0.42
N LYS A 435 -13.86 -28.96 -1.74
CA LYS A 435 -14.81 -29.61 -2.66
C LYS A 435 -14.75 -31.15 -2.58
N GLU A 436 -13.54 -31.72 -2.41
CA GLU A 436 -13.33 -33.17 -2.29
C GLU A 436 -13.67 -33.70 -0.90
N TYR A 437 -13.11 -33.12 0.17
CA TYR A 437 -13.15 -33.71 1.51
C TYR A 437 -14.25 -33.16 2.42
N ALA A 438 -14.73 -31.93 2.18
CA ALA A 438 -15.83 -31.35 2.97
C ALA A 438 -17.18 -31.41 2.24
N GLU A 439 -17.21 -31.16 0.93
CA GLU A 439 -18.45 -31.15 0.14
C GLU A 439 -18.75 -32.47 -0.57
N SER A 440 -17.80 -33.43 -0.56
CA SER A 440 -17.93 -34.75 -1.22
C SER A 440 -18.41 -34.67 -2.66
N GLN A 441 -17.92 -33.68 -3.43
CA GLN A 441 -18.34 -33.50 -4.83
C GLN A 441 -18.04 -34.74 -5.67
N PRO A 442 -18.93 -35.11 -6.62
CA PRO A 442 -18.67 -36.19 -7.56
C PRO A 442 -17.31 -36.03 -8.26
N LEU A 443 -16.55 -37.13 -8.35
CA LEU A 443 -15.22 -37.15 -8.97
C LEU A 443 -15.23 -36.61 -10.41
N ASP A 444 -16.35 -36.76 -11.13
CA ASP A 444 -16.52 -36.24 -12.49
C ASP A 444 -16.52 -34.71 -12.54
N LEU A 445 -17.06 -34.04 -11.50
CA LEU A 445 -16.99 -32.58 -11.38
C LEU A 445 -15.59 -32.12 -10.96
N LEU A 446 -14.92 -32.88 -10.08
CA LEU A 446 -13.55 -32.61 -9.66
C LEU A 446 -12.53 -32.74 -10.80
N LEU A 447 -12.81 -33.60 -11.79
CA LEU A 447 -12.01 -33.81 -12.99
C LEU A 447 -12.53 -33.06 -14.22
N ALA A 448 -13.61 -32.29 -14.10
CA ALA A 448 -14.19 -31.56 -15.21
C ALA A 448 -13.19 -30.55 -15.78
N ARG A 449 -13.25 -30.37 -17.10
CA ARG A 449 -12.46 -29.34 -17.78
C ARG A 449 -12.81 -27.96 -17.21
N PRO A 450 -11.82 -27.09 -16.94
CA PRO A 450 -12.08 -25.71 -16.51
C PRO A 450 -12.93 -25.00 -17.58
N HIS A 451 -14.17 -24.66 -17.23
CA HIS A 451 -15.04 -23.90 -18.11
C HIS A 451 -14.77 -22.41 -17.93
N VAL A 452 -14.09 -21.80 -18.90
CA VAL A 452 -13.96 -20.34 -18.96
C VAL A 452 -15.30 -19.79 -19.45
N PRO A 453 -16.05 -19.04 -18.64
CA PRO A 453 -17.33 -18.50 -19.05
C PRO A 453 -17.16 -17.59 -20.28
N THR A 454 -17.96 -17.79 -21.32
CA THR A 454 -17.97 -16.91 -22.51
C THR A 454 -18.60 -15.53 -22.23
N SER A 455 -19.23 -15.38 -21.06
CA SER A 455 -19.84 -14.15 -20.55
C SER A 455 -19.36 -13.90 -19.13
N PRO A 456 -19.12 -12.65 -18.69
CA PRO A 456 -18.66 -12.37 -17.34
C PRO A 456 -19.64 -12.96 -16.31
N PRO A 457 -19.16 -13.69 -15.28
CA PRO A 457 -20.04 -14.28 -14.29
C PRO A 457 -20.78 -13.20 -13.52
N SER A 458 -22.08 -13.39 -13.30
CA SER A 458 -22.87 -12.57 -12.38
C SER A 458 -22.55 -12.99 -10.93
N SER A 459 -21.38 -12.65 -10.40
CA SER A 459 -21.08 -12.91 -8.99
C SER A 459 -21.90 -11.98 -8.09
N ARG A 460 -22.79 -12.57 -7.27
CA ARG A 460 -23.46 -11.86 -6.16
C ARG A 460 -22.51 -11.47 -5.03
N LEU A 461 -21.29 -12.04 -5.00
CA LEU A 461 -20.22 -11.64 -4.08
C LEU A 461 -19.33 -10.64 -4.81
N MET A 462 -19.48 -9.37 -4.43
CA MET A 462 -18.98 -8.20 -5.14
C MET A 462 -19.49 -8.12 -6.57
N LYS A 463 -20.63 -7.43 -6.75
CA LYS A 463 -20.86 -6.69 -7.98
C LYS A 463 -19.54 -5.98 -8.30
N GLU A 464 -18.84 -6.39 -9.36
CA GLU A 464 -18.14 -5.38 -10.14
C GLU A 464 -19.18 -4.28 -10.31
N PRO A 465 -18.86 -3.01 -10.05
CA PRO A 465 -19.68 -1.96 -10.60
C PRO A 465 -19.72 -2.30 -12.10
N SER A 466 -20.85 -2.85 -12.57
CA SER A 466 -21.20 -2.91 -13.98
C SER A 466 -20.75 -1.59 -14.53
N GLU A 467 -19.78 -1.53 -15.47
CA GLU A 467 -19.14 -0.30 -15.96
C GLU A 467 -20.07 0.87 -15.70
N PRO A 468 -19.92 1.54 -14.53
CA PRO A 468 -21.03 2.33 -14.02
C PRO A 468 -21.03 3.52 -14.90
N ASP A 469 -22.10 3.71 -15.68
CA ASP A 469 -22.35 4.84 -16.58
C ASP A 469 -21.33 5.97 -16.29
N LEU A 470 -20.18 5.92 -16.99
CA LEU A 470 -18.85 6.40 -16.52
C LEU A 470 -18.77 7.92 -16.37
N THR A 471 -19.90 8.60 -16.49
CA THR A 471 -19.99 10.05 -16.55
C THR A 471 -20.14 10.70 -15.18
N ASP A 472 -20.66 10.02 -14.15
CA ASP A 472 -21.04 10.69 -12.89
C ASP A 472 -20.22 10.36 -11.63
N ARG A 473 -19.47 9.25 -11.56
CA ARG A 473 -18.71 8.88 -10.35
C ARG A 473 -17.28 9.42 -10.38
N PHE A 474 -16.85 10.12 -9.33
CA PHE A 474 -15.45 10.51 -9.15
C PHE A 474 -14.56 9.28 -8.88
N ILE A 475 -13.41 9.24 -9.55
CA ILE A 475 -12.37 8.22 -9.41
C ILE A 475 -11.05 8.97 -9.26
N ASN A 476 -10.26 8.58 -8.25
CA ASN A 476 -8.92 9.14 -8.07
C ASN A 476 -8.01 8.80 -9.25
N GLU A 477 -7.18 9.74 -9.66
CA GLU A 477 -6.11 9.58 -10.62
C GLU A 477 -5.15 8.48 -10.12
N PRO A 478 -4.96 7.39 -10.89
CA PRO A 478 -4.04 6.33 -10.51
C PRO A 478 -2.63 6.87 -10.33
N HIS A 479 -1.93 6.47 -9.26
CA HIS A 479 -0.50 6.74 -9.13
C HIS A 479 0.28 6.02 -10.24
N THR A 480 1.46 6.49 -10.60
CA THR A 480 2.29 5.82 -11.62
C THR A 480 2.80 4.48 -11.09
N ASP A 481 2.58 3.40 -11.86
CA ASP A 481 3.10 2.07 -11.54
C ASP A 481 4.58 1.95 -11.94
N PHE A 482 5.47 2.38 -11.05
CA PHE A 482 6.91 2.28 -11.25
C PHE A 482 7.45 0.85 -11.21
N SER A 483 6.62 -0.18 -10.94
CA SER A 483 7.03 -1.57 -11.14
C SER A 483 7.30 -1.87 -12.62
N LYS A 484 6.62 -1.15 -13.53
CA LYS A 484 6.71 -1.32 -14.97
C LYS A 484 7.81 -0.45 -15.57
N ALA A 485 8.68 -1.06 -16.38
CA ALA A 485 9.77 -0.35 -17.06
C ALA A 485 9.30 0.83 -17.96
N PRO A 486 8.17 0.71 -18.70
CA PRO A 486 7.62 1.82 -19.49
C PRO A 486 7.20 3.05 -18.67
N ALA A 487 6.98 2.91 -17.36
CA ALA A 487 6.66 4.03 -16.48
C ALA A 487 7.93 4.75 -15.95
N ARG A 488 9.02 4.00 -15.71
CA ARG A 488 10.28 4.56 -15.20
C ARG A 488 11.04 5.39 -16.23
N ALA A 489 11.06 4.95 -17.49
CA ALA A 489 11.84 5.62 -18.54
C ALA A 489 11.37 7.05 -18.85
N PRO A 490 10.06 7.36 -19.00
CA PRO A 490 9.59 8.72 -19.18
C PRO A 490 9.91 9.64 -18.00
N MET A 491 9.82 9.15 -16.76
CA MET A 491 10.19 9.93 -15.58
C MET A 491 11.67 10.31 -15.60
N ALA A 492 12.57 9.35 -15.87
CA ALA A 492 14.00 9.62 -16.00
C ALA A 492 14.31 10.65 -17.12
N GLN A 493 13.62 10.53 -18.26
CA GLN A 493 13.75 11.47 -19.38
C GLN A 493 13.24 12.87 -19.00
N ALA A 494 12.12 12.97 -18.29
CA ALA A 494 11.56 14.24 -17.83
C ALA A 494 12.52 14.93 -16.84
N ILE A 495 13.12 14.19 -15.91
CA ILE A 495 14.14 14.72 -14.99
C ILE A 495 15.33 15.29 -15.76
N ALA A 496 15.84 14.57 -16.77
CA ALA A 496 16.93 15.07 -17.60
C ALA A 496 16.53 16.32 -18.40
N SER A 497 15.32 16.33 -18.97
CA SER A 497 14.77 17.46 -19.73
C SER A 497 14.58 18.70 -18.87
N VAL A 498 13.99 18.57 -17.69
CA VAL A 498 13.78 19.68 -16.75
C VAL A 498 15.11 20.21 -16.23
N ARG A 499 16.10 19.34 -15.94
CA ARG A 499 17.44 19.79 -15.53
C ARG A 499 18.07 20.73 -16.57
N ALA A 500 17.86 20.47 -17.86
CA ALA A 500 18.36 21.33 -18.95
C ALA A 500 17.63 22.69 -19.05
N GLN A 501 16.52 22.87 -18.33
CA GLN A 501 15.69 24.08 -18.34
C GLN A 501 15.82 24.91 -17.06
N LEU A 502 16.63 24.46 -16.09
CA LEU A 502 16.81 25.15 -14.81
C LEU A 502 17.45 26.55 -15.01
N ALA A 503 17.41 27.35 -13.94
CA ALA A 503 17.96 28.70 -13.84
C ALA A 503 17.31 29.75 -14.76
N ARG A 504 16.26 29.39 -15.51
CA ARG A 504 15.49 30.33 -16.33
C ARG A 504 14.77 31.36 -15.47
N ARG A 505 14.64 32.58 -16.01
CA ARG A 505 13.74 33.61 -15.48
C ARG A 505 12.38 33.44 -16.14
N LEU A 506 11.38 33.05 -15.36
CA LEU A 506 10.03 32.74 -15.81
C LEU A 506 9.21 34.02 -15.85
N GLN A 507 8.64 34.34 -17.01
CA GLN A 507 7.75 35.48 -17.18
C GLN A 507 6.32 34.99 -17.17
N TYR A 508 5.41 35.80 -16.63
CA TYR A 508 3.99 35.51 -16.60
C TYR A 508 3.20 36.77 -16.96
N PRO A 509 2.00 36.65 -17.54
CA PRO A 509 1.16 37.78 -17.85
C PRO A 509 0.82 38.59 -16.58
N VAL A 510 0.95 39.91 -16.67
CA VAL A 510 0.57 40.85 -15.61
C VAL A 510 -0.54 41.75 -16.10
N ALA A 511 -1.41 42.19 -15.19
CA ALA A 511 -2.48 43.10 -15.53
C ALA A 511 -1.95 44.37 -16.23
N PRO A 512 -2.67 44.95 -17.21
CA PRO A 512 -2.28 46.20 -17.83
C PRO A 512 -2.00 47.30 -16.80
N GLY A 513 -0.85 47.98 -16.94
CA GLY A 513 -0.41 49.02 -16.00
C GLY A 513 0.24 48.51 -14.72
N LEU A 514 0.42 47.19 -14.59
CA LEU A 514 1.19 46.56 -13.51
C LEU A 514 2.56 46.11 -14.03
N SER A 515 3.62 46.35 -13.27
CA SER A 515 4.97 45.90 -13.57
C SER A 515 5.59 45.42 -12.26
N PRO A 516 5.74 44.10 -12.04
CA PRO A 516 6.22 43.57 -10.77
C PRO A 516 7.57 44.21 -10.41
N SER A 517 7.57 44.96 -9.33
CA SER A 517 8.73 45.73 -8.83
C SER A 517 9.35 45.12 -7.57
N GLY A 518 8.77 44.02 -7.06
CA GLY A 518 9.32 43.24 -5.96
C GLY A 518 10.59 42.49 -6.36
N ALA A 519 11.30 41.98 -5.35
CA ALA A 519 12.49 41.18 -5.57
C ALA A 519 12.15 39.86 -6.28
N ASP A 520 12.97 39.47 -7.25
CA ASP A 520 12.88 38.14 -7.88
C ASP A 520 12.94 37.04 -6.81
N LEU A 521 11.97 36.12 -6.84
CA LEU A 521 11.98 34.91 -6.04
C LEU A 521 12.92 33.90 -6.72
N VAL A 522 14.01 33.56 -6.04
CA VAL A 522 15.01 32.61 -6.54
C VAL A 522 14.79 31.26 -5.89
N SER A 523 14.29 30.30 -6.67
CA SER A 523 14.12 28.92 -6.26
C SER A 523 15.43 28.14 -6.41
N ARG A 524 15.80 27.35 -5.41
CA ARG A 524 17.07 26.60 -5.36
C ARG A 524 16.79 25.13 -5.09
N ASN A 525 17.56 24.25 -5.73
CA ASN A 525 17.40 22.82 -5.54
C ASN A 525 17.80 22.44 -4.10
N PRO A 526 16.89 21.92 -3.25
CA PRO A 526 17.24 21.60 -1.88
C PRO A 526 18.26 20.45 -1.77
N SER A 527 18.37 19.61 -2.80
CA SER A 527 19.36 18.52 -2.88
C SER A 527 20.74 19.03 -3.27
N SER A 528 20.81 20.19 -3.94
CA SER A 528 22.04 20.85 -4.39
C SER A 528 21.84 22.38 -4.42
N PRO A 529 21.98 23.09 -3.29
CA PRO A 529 21.57 24.50 -3.14
C PRO A 529 22.28 25.50 -4.06
N GLY A 530 23.42 25.10 -4.64
CA GLY A 530 24.12 25.86 -5.67
C GLY A 530 23.35 25.93 -7.00
N GLU A 531 22.51 24.93 -7.29
CA GLU A 531 21.70 24.83 -8.50
C GLU A 531 20.42 25.68 -8.34
N VAL A 532 20.29 26.73 -9.17
CA VAL A 532 19.07 27.56 -9.22
C VAL A 532 18.05 26.86 -10.09
N VAL A 533 16.87 26.56 -9.54
CA VAL A 533 15.79 25.90 -10.29
C VAL A 533 15.12 26.89 -11.24
N GLY A 534 14.78 28.07 -10.74
CA GLY A 534 14.18 29.13 -11.55
C GLY A 534 14.11 30.46 -10.80
N ARG A 535 13.83 31.53 -11.55
CA ARG A 535 13.62 32.89 -11.02
C ARG A 535 12.26 33.39 -11.45
N VAL A 536 11.45 33.84 -10.50
CA VAL A 536 10.11 34.38 -10.77
C VAL A 536 10.09 35.83 -10.31
N PRO A 537 9.78 36.82 -11.18
CA PRO A 537 9.59 38.21 -10.76
C PRO A 537 8.61 38.31 -9.59
N GLY A 538 8.94 39.09 -8.57
CA GLY A 538 8.12 39.22 -7.36
C GLY A 538 7.22 40.47 -7.40
N PHE A 539 6.06 40.38 -6.76
CA PHE A 539 5.22 41.53 -6.45
C PHE A 539 5.76 42.27 -5.22
N ALA A 540 5.47 43.56 -5.17
CA ALA A 540 5.58 44.40 -3.98
C ALA A 540 4.18 44.63 -3.37
N PRO A 541 4.07 44.87 -2.05
CA PRO A 541 2.78 45.07 -1.37
C PRO A 541 1.88 46.15 -1.98
N HIS A 542 2.46 47.23 -2.49
CA HIS A 542 1.73 48.37 -3.07
C HIS A 542 1.05 48.05 -4.42
N GLU A 543 1.36 46.90 -5.02
CA GLU A 543 0.81 46.45 -6.30
C GLU A 543 -0.48 45.62 -6.11
N ILE A 544 -0.72 45.10 -4.91
CA ILE A 544 -1.89 44.29 -4.58
C ILE A 544 -3.23 45.00 -4.88
N PRO A 545 -3.43 46.29 -4.53
CA PRO A 545 -4.66 46.99 -4.88
C PRO A 545 -4.91 47.10 -6.38
N VAL A 546 -3.86 47.15 -7.20
CA VAL A 546 -3.99 47.19 -8.67
C VAL A 546 -4.42 45.82 -9.20
N ALA A 547 -3.77 44.74 -8.74
CA ALA A 547 -4.16 43.37 -9.08
C ALA A 547 -5.60 43.04 -8.64
N ALA A 548 -5.99 43.46 -7.44
CA ALA A 548 -7.34 43.29 -6.91
C ALA A 548 -8.39 44.01 -7.77
N ARG A 549 -8.15 45.28 -8.14
CA ARG A 549 -9.05 46.02 -9.04
C ARG A 549 -9.20 45.35 -10.40
N HIS A 550 -8.10 44.83 -10.96
CA HIS A 550 -8.17 44.09 -12.22
C HIS A 550 -9.01 42.82 -12.09
N ALA A 551 -8.77 41.99 -11.06
CA ALA A 551 -9.55 40.79 -10.78
C ALA A 551 -11.05 41.08 -10.60
N LEU A 552 -11.39 42.13 -9.82
CA LEU A 552 -12.77 42.56 -9.62
C LEU A 552 -13.44 43.05 -10.90
N SER A 553 -12.70 43.72 -11.79
CA SER A 553 -13.25 44.18 -13.07
C SER A 553 -13.65 43.01 -14.00
N ARG A 554 -13.04 41.83 -13.81
CA ARG A 554 -13.33 40.60 -14.57
C ARG A 554 -14.34 39.68 -13.89
N LEU A 555 -14.64 39.89 -12.61
CA LEU A 555 -15.57 39.07 -11.84
C LEU A 555 -16.99 38.94 -12.47
N PRO A 556 -17.59 40.00 -13.07
CA PRO A 556 -18.89 39.86 -13.74
C PRO A 556 -18.87 38.87 -14.91
N VAL A 557 -17.79 38.87 -15.71
CA VAL A 557 -17.61 37.93 -16.83
C VAL A 557 -17.55 36.50 -16.31
N TRP A 558 -16.79 36.28 -15.23
CA TRP A 558 -16.63 34.95 -14.63
C TRP A 558 -17.90 34.44 -13.94
N THR A 559 -18.62 35.34 -13.26
CA THR A 559 -19.86 35.01 -12.56
C THR A 559 -21.00 34.71 -13.52
N ALA A 560 -21.01 35.34 -14.71
CA ALA A 560 -22.00 35.09 -15.76
C ALA A 560 -21.87 33.71 -16.42
N MET A 561 -20.68 33.08 -16.36
CA MET A 561 -20.52 31.70 -16.81
C MET A 561 -21.31 30.75 -15.92
N SER A 562 -21.95 29.73 -16.51
CA SER A 562 -22.68 28.74 -15.73
C SER A 562 -21.72 27.91 -14.86
N PRO A 563 -22.20 27.34 -13.73
CA PRO A 563 -21.40 26.40 -12.95
C PRO A 563 -20.80 25.26 -13.78
N ALA A 564 -21.54 24.76 -14.78
CA ALA A 564 -21.07 23.72 -15.70
C ALA A 564 -19.91 24.19 -16.58
N GLN A 565 -19.97 25.41 -17.13
CA GLN A 565 -18.89 25.98 -17.95
C GLN A 565 -17.60 26.19 -17.13
N ARG A 566 -17.72 26.62 -15.87
CA ARG A 566 -16.56 26.73 -14.98
C ARG A 566 -15.99 25.36 -14.62
N ALA A 567 -16.86 24.37 -14.39
CA ALA A 567 -16.44 22.98 -14.18
C ALA A 567 -15.72 22.39 -15.40
N ASP A 568 -16.17 22.69 -16.63
CA ASP A 568 -15.51 22.26 -17.87
C ASP A 568 -14.05 22.77 -17.93
N ILE A 569 -13.79 24.02 -17.51
CA ILE A 569 -12.44 24.58 -17.46
C ILE A 569 -11.57 23.81 -16.45
N MET A 570 -12.11 23.44 -15.29
CA MET A 570 -11.36 22.66 -14.30
C MET A 570 -11.00 21.27 -14.84
N THR A 571 -11.92 20.60 -15.55
CA THR A 571 -11.66 19.32 -16.21
C THR A 571 -10.62 19.46 -17.34
N LYS A 572 -10.62 20.57 -18.10
CA LYS A 572 -9.55 20.85 -19.08
C LYS A 572 -8.19 21.05 -18.41
N ALA A 573 -8.12 21.75 -17.28
CA ALA A 573 -6.89 21.89 -16.51
C ALA A 573 -6.39 20.53 -16.00
N ALA A 574 -7.29 19.67 -15.53
CA ALA A 574 -6.95 18.31 -15.11
C ALA A 574 -6.33 17.50 -16.26
N ALA A 575 -6.90 17.60 -17.47
CA ALA A 575 -6.35 16.98 -18.67
C ALA A 575 -4.96 17.53 -19.05
N ALA A 576 -4.75 18.84 -18.95
CA ALA A 576 -3.45 19.46 -19.22
C ALA A 576 -2.36 19.01 -18.23
N ILE A 577 -2.69 18.97 -16.93
CA ILE A 577 -1.79 18.44 -15.89
C ILE A 577 -1.48 16.96 -16.15
N ARG A 578 -2.49 16.15 -16.48
CA ARG A 578 -2.31 14.72 -16.78
C ARG A 578 -1.36 14.47 -17.95
N LEU A 579 -1.43 15.29 -19.00
CA LEU A 579 -0.51 15.21 -20.16
C LEU A 579 0.94 15.58 -19.79
N ARG A 580 1.14 16.48 -18.82
CA ARG A 580 2.46 16.96 -18.39
C ARG A 580 2.91 16.36 -17.05
N ARG A 581 2.29 15.26 -16.62
CA ARG A 581 2.45 14.71 -15.28
C ARG A 581 3.92 14.45 -14.88
N VAL A 582 4.65 13.72 -15.72
CA VAL A 582 6.07 13.42 -15.45
C VAL A 582 6.97 14.65 -15.50
N GLU A 583 6.63 15.67 -16.31
CA GLU A 583 7.35 16.94 -16.35
C GLU A 583 7.14 17.73 -15.06
N LEU A 584 5.89 17.83 -14.59
CA LEU A 584 5.55 18.51 -13.34
C LEU A 584 6.17 17.81 -12.14
N SER A 585 6.14 16.47 -12.08
CA SER A 585 6.85 15.72 -11.05
C SER A 585 8.36 15.96 -11.07
N ALA A 586 8.97 16.07 -12.26
CA ALA A 586 10.39 16.41 -12.38
C ALA A 586 10.71 17.82 -11.84
N TRP A 587 9.85 18.81 -12.08
CA TRP A 587 9.99 20.13 -11.46
C TRP A 587 9.92 20.07 -9.93
N GLU A 588 8.99 19.30 -9.35
CA GLU A 588 8.89 19.14 -7.89
C GLU A 588 10.11 18.45 -7.26
N ILE A 589 10.68 17.46 -7.96
CA ILE A 589 11.92 16.79 -7.55
C ILE A 589 13.04 17.81 -7.36
N PHE A 590 13.20 18.73 -8.32
CA PHE A 590 14.24 19.77 -8.23
C PHE A 590 13.87 20.91 -7.30
N GLU A 591 12.65 21.47 -7.39
CA GLU A 591 12.26 22.65 -6.62
C GLU A 591 12.08 22.35 -5.13
N THR A 592 11.54 21.18 -4.80
CA THR A 592 11.11 20.88 -3.43
C THR A 592 11.76 19.63 -2.82
N GLY A 593 12.55 18.87 -3.60
CA GLY A 593 13.25 17.69 -3.10
C GLY A 593 12.33 16.51 -2.80
N LYS A 594 11.19 16.42 -3.50
CA LYS A 594 10.28 15.27 -3.43
C LYS A 594 10.89 14.06 -4.14
N THR A 595 10.76 12.87 -3.56
CA THR A 595 11.09 11.62 -4.27
C THR A 595 10.09 11.39 -5.40
N TRP A 596 10.40 10.46 -6.31
CA TRP A 596 9.54 10.18 -7.46
C TRP A 596 8.09 9.84 -7.07
N HIS A 597 7.90 8.99 -6.04
CA HIS A 597 6.57 8.65 -5.54
C HIS A 597 5.84 9.85 -4.94
N GLU A 598 6.55 10.71 -4.20
CA GLU A 598 5.96 11.88 -3.53
C GLU A 598 5.60 12.98 -4.53
N ALA A 599 6.37 13.12 -5.61
CA ALA A 599 6.12 14.07 -6.69
C ALA A 599 5.01 13.58 -7.64
N ASP A 600 4.98 12.29 -7.95
CA ASP A 600 3.88 11.71 -8.73
C ASP A 600 2.53 11.80 -8.00
N ALA A 601 2.53 11.54 -6.68
CA ALA A 601 1.34 11.64 -5.86
C ALA A 601 0.82 13.08 -5.72
N ASP A 602 1.70 14.10 -5.66
CA ASP A 602 1.29 15.51 -5.62
C ASP A 602 0.53 15.90 -6.90
N VAL A 603 1.08 15.51 -8.05
CA VAL A 603 0.47 15.81 -9.35
C VAL A 603 -0.86 15.06 -9.52
N ALA A 604 -0.93 13.80 -9.07
CA ALA A 604 -2.18 13.04 -9.06
C ALA A 604 -3.24 13.69 -8.16
N GLU A 605 -2.86 14.16 -6.97
CA GLU A 605 -3.77 14.84 -6.04
C GLU A 605 -4.25 16.21 -6.60
N ALA A 606 -3.41 16.92 -7.36
CA ALA A 606 -3.81 18.13 -8.08
C ALA A 606 -4.91 17.85 -9.12
N ILE A 607 -4.73 16.79 -9.92
CA ILE A 607 -5.72 16.31 -10.89
C ILE A 607 -7.02 15.95 -10.15
N ASP A 608 -6.92 15.22 -9.05
CA ASP A 608 -8.06 14.82 -8.23
C ASP A 608 -8.88 16.00 -7.74
N PHE A 609 -8.24 17.07 -7.24
CA PHE A 609 -8.96 18.26 -6.79
C PHE A 609 -9.76 18.91 -7.92
N LEU A 610 -9.16 19.05 -9.10
CA LEU A 610 -9.83 19.63 -10.26
C LEU A 610 -11.04 18.80 -10.69
N GLU A 611 -10.85 17.49 -10.83
CA GLU A 611 -11.88 16.54 -11.24
C GLU A 611 -13.01 16.44 -10.21
N PHE A 612 -12.65 16.39 -8.92
CA PHE A 612 -13.62 16.30 -7.83
C PHE A 612 -14.44 17.60 -7.69
N TYR A 613 -13.78 18.75 -7.65
CA TYR A 613 -14.50 20.02 -7.49
C TYR A 613 -15.29 20.43 -8.74
N ALA A 614 -14.88 20.03 -9.94
CA ALA A 614 -15.70 20.17 -11.14
C ALA A 614 -17.04 19.41 -10.98
N ARG A 615 -16.99 18.15 -10.55
CA ARG A 615 -18.19 17.32 -10.32
C ARG A 615 -19.04 17.87 -9.19
N GLU A 616 -18.43 18.27 -8.09
CA GLU A 616 -19.15 18.88 -6.96
C GLU A 616 -19.84 20.18 -7.37
N MET A 617 -19.20 21.03 -8.17
CA MET A 617 -19.85 22.26 -8.65
C MET A 617 -21.00 21.97 -9.62
N ARG A 618 -20.92 20.92 -10.45
CA ARG A 618 -22.08 20.48 -11.25
C ARG A 618 -23.24 20.04 -10.37
N ARG A 619 -22.94 19.32 -9.28
CA ARG A 619 -23.92 18.82 -8.32
C ARG A 619 -24.56 19.93 -7.50
N THR A 620 -23.79 20.91 -7.03
CA THR A 620 -24.27 21.98 -6.12
C THR A 620 -24.62 23.29 -6.83
N GLY A 621 -24.30 23.40 -8.12
CA GLY A 621 -24.51 24.61 -8.93
C GLY A 621 -25.94 24.80 -9.41
N THR A 622 -26.78 23.77 -9.34
CA THR A 622 -28.21 23.86 -9.63
C THR A 622 -29.00 24.17 -8.36
N PRO A 623 -29.99 25.09 -8.41
CA PRO A 623 -30.84 25.36 -7.26
C PRO A 623 -31.57 24.10 -6.79
N ARG A 624 -31.46 23.77 -5.49
CA ARG A 624 -32.09 22.59 -4.90
C ARG A 624 -33.43 22.97 -4.26
N ARG A 625 -34.53 22.34 -4.69
CA ARG A 625 -35.84 22.52 -4.05
C ARG A 625 -35.78 22.11 -2.57
N LEU A 626 -36.36 22.93 -1.70
CA LEU A 626 -36.54 22.68 -0.27
C LEU A 626 -38.02 22.49 0.01
N GLY A 627 -38.36 21.49 0.82
CA GLY A 627 -39.77 21.15 1.09
C GLY A 627 -40.50 20.61 -0.14
N ARG A 628 -41.78 20.29 0.03
CA ARG A 628 -42.69 19.79 -1.01
C ARG A 628 -44.10 20.35 -0.88
N GLU A 629 -44.26 21.47 -0.18
CA GLU A 629 -45.58 22.06 0.04
C GLU A 629 -46.17 22.57 -1.29
N PRO A 630 -47.47 22.32 -1.54
CA PRO A 630 -48.13 22.79 -2.75
C PRO A 630 -48.31 24.31 -2.73
N GLY A 631 -48.20 24.96 -3.88
CA GLY A 631 -48.33 26.42 -3.98
C GLY A 631 -47.10 27.21 -3.51
N GLU A 632 -46.00 26.54 -3.16
CA GLU A 632 -44.75 27.15 -2.71
C GLU A 632 -43.54 26.50 -3.38
N LEU A 633 -42.65 27.32 -3.95
CA LEU A 633 -41.37 26.89 -4.48
C LEU A 633 -40.24 27.55 -3.67
N ASN A 634 -39.60 26.76 -2.80
CA ASN A 634 -38.39 27.18 -2.11
C ASN A 634 -37.17 26.55 -2.77
N GLN A 635 -36.15 27.34 -3.09
CA GLN A 635 -34.93 26.86 -3.71
C GLN A 635 -33.70 27.37 -2.96
N LEU A 636 -32.83 26.44 -2.55
CA LEU A 636 -31.49 26.75 -2.08
C LEU A 636 -30.57 26.92 -3.29
N ALA A 637 -30.01 28.11 -3.46
CA ALA A 637 -29.01 28.43 -4.45
C ALA A 637 -27.73 28.95 -3.78
N PHE A 638 -26.62 28.88 -4.50
CA PHE A 638 -25.33 29.41 -4.05
C PHE A 638 -24.82 30.49 -5.01
N SER A 639 -24.24 31.55 -4.47
CA SER A 639 -23.53 32.58 -5.23
C SER A 639 -22.07 32.68 -4.78
N PRO A 640 -21.14 33.11 -5.66
CA PRO A 640 -19.77 33.39 -5.25
C PRO A 640 -19.72 34.45 -4.15
N ARG A 641 -18.62 34.45 -3.39
CA ARG A 641 -18.34 35.46 -2.36
C ARG A 641 -17.69 36.72 -2.93
N GLY A 642 -16.87 36.61 -3.97
CA GLY A 642 -16.21 37.75 -4.62
C GLY A 642 -14.75 37.48 -4.90
N LEU A 643 -13.86 38.24 -4.24
CA LEU A 643 -12.40 38.12 -4.39
C LEU A 643 -11.81 37.21 -3.31
N VAL A 644 -10.99 36.24 -3.71
CA VAL A 644 -10.35 35.26 -2.82
C VAL A 644 -8.84 35.47 -2.84
N ALA A 645 -8.23 35.59 -1.67
CA ALA A 645 -6.78 35.48 -1.52
C ALA A 645 -6.41 34.03 -1.23
N VAL A 646 -5.59 33.42 -2.10
CA VAL A 646 -5.06 32.07 -1.91
C VAL A 646 -3.58 32.17 -1.54
N ILE A 647 -3.21 31.66 -0.36
CA ILE A 647 -1.84 31.65 0.16
C ILE A 647 -1.45 30.20 0.44
N SER A 648 -0.59 29.63 -0.41
CA SER A 648 -0.29 28.19 -0.40
C SER A 648 1.07 27.84 0.19
N PRO A 649 1.24 26.58 0.67
CA PRO A 649 2.50 26.11 1.20
C PRO A 649 3.40 25.60 0.06
N TRP A 650 4.60 25.14 0.44
CA TRP A 650 5.61 24.58 -0.48
C TRP A 650 5.69 23.05 -0.44
N ASN A 651 5.15 22.41 0.61
CA ASN A 651 5.37 20.99 0.83
C ASN A 651 4.51 20.08 -0.06
N PHE A 652 3.36 20.59 -0.49
CA PHE A 652 2.58 20.05 -1.61
C PHE A 652 2.41 21.19 -2.62
N PRO A 653 3.44 21.45 -3.44
CA PRO A 653 3.59 22.69 -4.19
C PRO A 653 2.64 22.80 -5.39
N LEU A 654 2.00 21.70 -5.81
CA LEU A 654 0.98 21.71 -6.85
C LEU A 654 -0.39 21.30 -6.32
N ALA A 655 -0.49 20.22 -5.53
CA ALA A 655 -1.78 19.68 -5.06
C ALA A 655 -2.59 20.69 -4.23
N ILE A 656 -2.03 21.19 -3.14
CA ILE A 656 -2.72 22.12 -2.22
C ILE A 656 -3.07 23.45 -2.90
N PRO A 657 -2.15 24.14 -3.62
CA PRO A 657 -2.54 25.34 -4.36
C PRO A 657 -3.59 25.05 -5.43
N THR A 658 -3.50 23.93 -6.16
CA THR A 658 -4.55 23.54 -7.12
C THR A 658 -5.89 23.38 -6.42
N GLY A 659 -5.94 22.68 -5.27
CA GLY A 659 -7.16 22.52 -4.50
C GLY A 659 -7.78 23.84 -4.05
N MET A 660 -7.00 24.77 -3.51
CA MET A 660 -7.51 26.06 -3.05
C MET A 660 -7.92 26.99 -4.21
N VAL A 661 -7.09 27.08 -5.26
CA VAL A 661 -7.35 27.94 -6.42
C VAL A 661 -8.56 27.42 -7.21
N SER A 662 -8.60 26.11 -7.51
CA SER A 662 -9.72 25.53 -8.27
C SER A 662 -11.04 25.59 -7.52
N ALA A 663 -11.07 25.34 -6.21
CA ALA A 663 -12.28 25.50 -5.40
C ALA A 663 -12.83 26.92 -5.44
N ALA A 664 -11.95 27.94 -5.36
CA ALA A 664 -12.34 29.34 -5.46
C ALA A 664 -12.84 29.70 -6.88
N LEU A 665 -12.11 29.30 -7.92
CA LEU A 665 -12.46 29.60 -9.30
C LEU A 665 -13.78 28.92 -9.69
N VAL A 666 -13.92 27.62 -9.45
CA VAL A 666 -15.09 26.84 -9.90
C VAL A 666 -16.39 27.34 -9.26
N THR A 667 -16.30 27.87 -8.04
CA THR A 667 -17.43 28.48 -7.32
C THR A 667 -17.78 29.90 -7.78
N GLY A 668 -17.08 30.42 -8.79
CA GLY A 668 -17.38 31.69 -9.45
C GLY A 668 -16.64 32.90 -8.88
N ASN A 669 -15.60 32.69 -8.05
CA ASN A 669 -14.82 33.76 -7.46
C ASN A 669 -13.62 34.14 -8.34
N ALA A 670 -13.15 35.38 -8.21
CA ALA A 670 -11.84 35.80 -8.72
C ALA A 670 -10.75 35.54 -7.67
N VAL A 671 -9.51 35.29 -8.09
CA VAL A 671 -8.44 34.79 -7.22
C VAL A 671 -7.17 35.65 -7.32
N LEU A 672 -6.63 36.04 -6.17
CA LEU A 672 -5.25 36.52 -6.02
C LEU A 672 -4.42 35.37 -5.42
N PHE A 673 -3.53 34.79 -6.22
CA PHE A 673 -2.78 33.60 -5.85
C PHE A 673 -1.32 33.95 -5.49
N LYS A 674 -0.96 33.76 -4.21
CA LYS A 674 0.41 33.88 -3.71
C LYS A 674 0.96 32.48 -3.36
N PRO A 675 1.80 31.87 -4.21
CA PRO A 675 2.49 30.65 -3.83
C PRO A 675 3.50 30.90 -2.70
N SER A 676 4.02 29.83 -2.11
CA SER A 676 5.18 29.95 -1.23
C SER A 676 6.41 30.41 -2.02
N GLU A 677 7.21 31.27 -1.42
CA GLU A 677 8.49 31.73 -1.96
C GLU A 677 9.53 30.61 -2.12
N ARG A 678 9.26 29.42 -1.57
CA ARG A 678 10.08 28.21 -1.72
C ARG A 678 9.68 27.34 -2.91
N ALA A 679 8.48 27.54 -3.46
CA ALA A 679 8.00 26.82 -4.65
C ALA A 679 7.37 27.76 -5.70
N PRO A 680 8.05 28.85 -6.09
CA PRO A 680 7.48 29.83 -7.01
C PRO A 680 7.38 29.30 -8.45
N VAL A 681 8.23 28.34 -8.86
CA VAL A 681 8.17 27.74 -10.21
C VAL A 681 6.90 26.90 -10.36
N MET A 682 6.60 26.03 -9.39
CA MET A 682 5.36 25.25 -9.38
C MET A 682 4.11 26.15 -9.34
N GLY A 683 4.15 27.23 -8.56
CA GLY A 683 3.07 28.22 -8.54
C GLY A 683 2.84 28.88 -9.91
N HIS A 684 3.92 29.21 -10.63
CA HIS A 684 3.84 29.76 -11.98
C HIS A 684 3.29 28.72 -12.97
N LEU A 685 3.78 27.48 -12.94
CA LEU A 685 3.30 26.41 -13.82
C LEU A 685 1.80 26.15 -13.63
N LEU A 686 1.29 26.17 -12.39
CA LEU A 686 -0.14 26.06 -12.12
C LEU A 686 -0.93 27.23 -12.74
N ALA A 687 -0.47 28.46 -12.56
CA ALA A 687 -1.15 29.64 -13.11
C ALA A 687 -1.23 29.59 -14.64
N ASP A 688 -0.14 29.19 -15.29
CA ASP A 688 -0.05 29.03 -16.74
C ASP A 688 -0.98 27.91 -17.24
N LEU A 689 -1.01 26.76 -16.57
CA LEU A 689 -1.90 25.64 -16.92
C LEU A 689 -3.38 26.00 -16.78
N LEU A 690 -3.75 26.78 -15.76
CA LEU A 690 -5.12 27.26 -15.58
C LEU A 690 -5.51 28.29 -16.66
N ALA A 691 -4.57 29.15 -17.07
CA ALA A 691 -4.78 30.07 -18.18
C ALA A 691 -4.96 29.32 -19.50
N GLU A 692 -4.11 28.33 -19.78
CA GLU A 692 -4.21 27.44 -20.95
C GLU A 692 -5.54 26.68 -21.00
N ALA A 693 -6.03 26.22 -19.84
CA ALA A 693 -7.31 25.53 -19.72
C ALA A 693 -8.53 26.42 -20.03
N GLY A 694 -8.35 27.75 -20.06
CA GLY A 694 -9.38 28.72 -20.42
C GLY A 694 -9.94 29.52 -19.25
N VAL A 695 -9.23 29.60 -18.10
CA VAL A 695 -9.57 30.62 -17.09
C VAL A 695 -9.42 32.01 -17.74
N PRO A 696 -10.47 32.85 -17.77
CA PRO A 696 -10.40 34.12 -18.47
C PRO A 696 -9.32 35.04 -17.90
N GLU A 697 -8.67 35.79 -18.79
CA GLU A 697 -7.62 36.73 -18.43
C GLU A 697 -8.11 37.68 -17.33
N GLY A 698 -7.31 37.80 -16.26
CA GLY A 698 -7.59 38.67 -15.14
C GLY A 698 -8.40 38.04 -14.00
N VAL A 699 -9.11 36.93 -14.21
CA VAL A 699 -9.87 36.24 -13.15
C VAL A 699 -8.94 35.62 -12.11
N LEU A 700 -7.86 35.00 -12.56
CA LEU A 700 -6.73 34.58 -11.74
C LEU A 700 -5.61 35.61 -11.87
N GLN A 701 -5.12 36.13 -10.75
CA GLN A 701 -3.93 36.96 -10.69
C GLN A 701 -2.83 36.21 -9.95
N PHE A 702 -1.75 35.87 -10.64
CA PHE A 702 -0.56 35.29 -10.04
C PHE A 702 0.25 36.42 -9.39
N THR A 703 0.26 36.44 -8.05
CA THR A 703 0.90 37.46 -7.21
C THR A 703 2.03 36.84 -6.38
N PRO A 704 3.10 36.30 -7.01
CA PRO A 704 4.24 35.75 -6.29
C PRO A 704 4.90 36.85 -5.46
N GLY A 705 5.28 36.55 -4.22
CA GLY A 705 5.95 37.52 -3.38
C GLY A 705 6.25 36.98 -2.00
N GLY A 706 6.87 37.81 -1.16
CA GLY A 706 7.26 37.45 0.20
C GLY A 706 6.09 37.39 1.19
N PRO A 707 6.39 37.31 2.50
CA PRO A 707 5.39 37.40 3.57
C PRO A 707 4.63 38.73 3.61
N ASP A 708 5.27 39.82 3.19
CA ASP A 708 4.72 41.18 3.08
C ASP A 708 3.58 41.28 2.05
N VAL A 709 3.75 40.63 0.89
CA VAL A 709 2.68 40.48 -0.12
C VAL A 709 1.51 39.68 0.46
N GLY A 710 1.79 38.60 1.19
CA GLY A 710 0.77 37.83 1.90
C GLY A 710 -0.02 38.67 2.92
N GLN A 711 0.67 39.52 3.69
CA GLN A 711 0.04 40.43 4.64
C GLN A 711 -0.83 41.48 3.93
N ALA A 712 -0.38 42.02 2.80
CA ALA A 712 -1.15 42.96 1.99
C ALA A 712 -2.44 42.33 1.45
N LEU A 713 -2.37 41.09 0.97
CA LEU A 713 -3.55 40.32 0.52
C LEU A 713 -4.56 40.13 1.66
N VAL A 714 -4.11 39.71 2.84
CA VAL A 714 -4.97 39.51 4.02
C VAL A 714 -5.60 40.82 4.48
N ALA A 715 -4.86 41.93 4.40
CA ALA A 715 -5.33 43.26 4.77
C ALA A 715 -6.35 43.84 3.79
N HIS A 716 -6.27 43.47 2.51
CA HIS A 716 -7.01 44.17 1.45
C HIS A 716 -8.53 44.19 1.71
N PRO A 717 -9.21 45.35 1.60
CA PRO A 717 -10.60 45.50 2.03
C PRO A 717 -11.59 44.69 1.19
N GLU A 718 -11.33 44.56 -0.12
CA GLU A 718 -12.19 43.86 -1.08
C GLU A 718 -12.04 42.33 -1.06
N VAL A 719 -11.04 41.79 -0.35
CA VAL A 719 -10.90 40.32 -0.24
C VAL A 719 -12.01 39.80 0.67
N GLU A 720 -12.75 38.79 0.20
CA GLU A 720 -13.91 38.21 0.89
C GLU A 720 -13.63 36.84 1.51
N VAL A 721 -12.69 36.09 0.92
CA VAL A 721 -12.23 34.80 1.43
C VAL A 721 -10.71 34.77 1.44
N ILE A 722 -10.14 34.21 2.50
CA ILE A 722 -8.72 33.88 2.56
C ILE A 722 -8.63 32.36 2.69
N ALA A 723 -8.09 31.71 1.67
CA ALA A 723 -7.72 30.30 1.71
C ALA A 723 -6.23 30.20 2.02
N PHE A 724 -5.90 29.61 3.15
CA PHE A 724 -4.55 29.51 3.67
C PHE A 724 -4.24 28.07 4.05
N THR A 725 -3.05 27.61 3.69
CA THR A 725 -2.46 26.42 4.29
C THR A 725 -1.01 26.69 4.65
N GLY A 726 -0.64 26.41 5.91
CA GLY A 726 0.71 26.64 6.40
C GLY A 726 0.82 26.55 7.92
N SER A 727 1.80 27.25 8.51
CA SER A 727 2.05 27.16 9.96
C SER A 727 0.90 27.72 10.79
N ARG A 728 0.69 27.13 11.98
CA ARG A 728 -0.23 27.62 13.01
C ARG A 728 -0.11 29.13 13.28
N ASP A 729 1.10 29.62 13.51
CA ASP A 729 1.32 31.01 13.94
C ASP A 729 0.96 32.03 12.84
N VAL A 730 1.10 31.64 11.57
CA VAL A 730 0.61 32.46 10.44
C VAL A 730 -0.92 32.38 10.35
N GLY A 731 -1.50 31.17 10.43
CA GLY A 731 -2.95 30.99 10.36
C GLY A 731 -3.71 31.76 11.44
N LEU A 732 -3.23 31.73 12.68
CA LEU A 732 -3.82 32.50 13.79
C LEU A 732 -3.72 34.02 13.58
N ARG A 733 -2.61 34.51 13.02
CA ARG A 733 -2.48 35.94 12.65
C ARG A 733 -3.45 36.34 11.54
N ILE A 734 -3.63 35.48 10.54
CA ILE A 734 -4.61 35.69 9.47
C ILE A 734 -6.02 35.75 10.04
N LEU A 735 -6.40 34.82 10.92
CA LEU A 735 -7.71 34.81 11.59
C LEU A 735 -7.93 36.10 12.39
N ALA A 736 -6.97 36.50 13.22
CA ALA A 736 -7.05 37.72 14.02
C ALA A 736 -7.19 38.98 13.16
N GLN A 737 -6.49 39.04 12.03
CA GLN A 737 -6.56 40.17 11.11
C GLN A 737 -7.87 40.18 10.31
N ALA A 738 -8.33 39.02 9.83
CA ALA A 738 -9.55 38.87 9.06
C ALA A 738 -10.83 39.18 9.87
N ALA A 739 -10.77 39.06 11.20
CA ALA A 739 -11.85 39.44 12.10
C ALA A 739 -12.05 40.96 12.24
N ARG A 740 -11.08 41.77 11.80
CA ARG A 740 -11.21 43.24 11.79
C ARG A 740 -12.11 43.68 10.63
N VAL A 741 -13.08 44.55 10.92
CA VAL A 741 -13.99 45.12 9.92
C VAL A 741 -13.71 46.62 9.81
N ASP A 742 -13.10 47.03 8.71
CA ASP A 742 -12.82 48.44 8.44
C ASP A 742 -14.12 49.21 8.16
N PRO A 743 -14.20 50.51 8.53
CA PRO A 743 -15.34 51.36 8.19
C PRO A 743 -15.68 51.31 6.70
N GLY A 744 -16.94 51.02 6.37
CA GLY A 744 -17.42 50.92 4.99
C GLY A 744 -17.42 49.51 4.39
N ARG A 745 -16.80 48.51 5.05
CA ARG A 745 -16.90 47.11 4.63
C ARG A 745 -18.29 46.54 4.91
N ARG A 746 -18.85 45.77 3.98
CA ARG A 746 -20.25 45.29 4.01
C ARG A 746 -20.42 43.81 4.37
N SER A 747 -19.32 43.13 4.64
CA SER A 747 -19.24 41.68 4.81
C SER A 747 -18.21 41.35 5.90
N VAL A 748 -18.13 40.09 6.30
CA VAL A 748 -17.06 39.54 7.16
C VAL A 748 -16.22 38.57 6.33
N LYS A 749 -14.89 38.70 6.41
CA LYS A 749 -13.96 37.82 5.68
C LYS A 749 -14.14 36.40 6.18
N ARG A 750 -14.25 35.45 5.26
CA ARG A 750 -14.17 34.03 5.60
C ARG A 750 -12.73 33.56 5.52
N VAL A 751 -12.26 32.85 6.53
CA VAL A 751 -10.93 32.22 6.52
C VAL A 751 -11.12 30.72 6.45
N ILE A 752 -10.49 30.11 5.45
CA ILE A 752 -10.32 28.66 5.32
C ILE A 752 -8.86 28.42 5.63
N ALA A 753 -8.58 27.83 6.80
CA ALA A 753 -7.21 27.65 7.28
C ALA A 753 -6.98 26.19 7.68
N GLU A 754 -6.10 25.54 6.93
CA GLU A 754 -5.45 24.29 7.34
C GLU A 754 -4.08 24.62 7.92
N MET A 755 -3.81 24.12 9.12
CA MET A 755 -2.60 24.41 9.88
C MET A 755 -1.84 23.11 10.20
N GLY A 756 -0.79 23.25 11.01
CA GLY A 756 0.10 22.15 11.36
C GLY A 756 -0.52 21.06 12.22
N GLY A 757 0.27 20.02 12.47
CA GLY A 757 -0.12 18.89 13.30
C GLY A 757 0.99 18.41 14.23
N LYS A 758 0.60 17.79 15.34
CA LYS A 758 1.50 17.00 16.20
C LYS A 758 1.01 15.56 16.29
N ASN A 759 0.99 14.92 15.12
CA ASN A 759 0.27 13.67 14.90
C ASN A 759 0.91 12.50 15.64
N ALA A 760 0.08 11.59 16.13
CA ALA A 760 0.50 10.40 16.84
C ALA A 760 0.02 9.12 16.16
N ILE A 761 0.85 8.09 16.21
CA ILE A 761 0.45 6.69 15.98
C ILE A 761 0.55 5.96 17.31
N ILE A 762 -0.56 5.36 17.74
CA ILE A 762 -0.60 4.43 18.87
C ILE A 762 -0.26 3.02 18.34
N VAL A 763 0.69 2.35 18.97
CA VAL A 763 1.02 0.95 18.71
C VAL A 763 0.63 0.13 19.94
N ASP A 764 -0.49 -0.58 19.82
CA ASP A 764 -1.14 -1.32 20.89
C ASP A 764 -0.42 -2.66 21.19
N ASP A 765 -0.69 -3.28 22.34
CA ASP A 765 -0.13 -4.60 22.71
C ASP A 765 -0.47 -5.71 21.70
N THR A 766 -1.59 -5.54 20.98
CA THR A 766 -2.08 -6.45 19.93
C THR A 766 -1.65 -6.06 18.52
N ALA A 767 -0.82 -5.02 18.35
CA ALA A 767 -0.36 -4.58 17.03
C ALA A 767 0.35 -5.71 16.26
N ASP A 768 0.18 -5.73 14.94
CA ASP A 768 1.12 -6.42 14.06
C ASP A 768 2.36 -5.53 13.91
N LEU A 769 3.51 -5.98 14.40
CA LEU A 769 4.74 -5.17 14.39
C LEU A 769 5.34 -5.03 12.99
N ASP A 770 5.09 -5.99 12.08
CA ASP A 770 5.57 -5.89 10.70
C ASP A 770 4.89 -4.71 10.00
N GLU A 771 3.57 -4.60 10.17
CA GLU A 771 2.78 -3.50 9.62
C GLU A 771 2.97 -2.19 10.40
N ALA A 772 3.09 -2.25 11.73
CA ALA A 772 3.24 -1.05 12.56
C ALA A 772 4.59 -0.36 12.36
N VAL A 773 5.69 -1.12 12.26
CA VAL A 773 7.02 -0.54 12.01
C VAL A 773 7.05 0.12 10.64
N VAL A 774 6.65 -0.59 9.57
CA VAL A 774 6.59 -0.03 8.21
C VAL A 774 5.66 1.20 8.16
N GLY A 775 4.53 1.12 8.86
CA GLY A 775 3.56 2.18 9.04
C GLY A 775 4.12 3.47 9.62
N VAL A 776 4.81 3.33 10.75
CA VAL A 776 5.44 4.43 11.47
C VAL A 776 6.60 4.98 10.65
N VAL A 777 7.47 4.14 10.09
CA VAL A 777 8.58 4.57 9.22
C VAL A 777 8.06 5.40 8.05
N THR A 778 7.05 4.91 7.33
CA THR A 778 6.45 5.61 6.19
C THR A 778 5.87 6.96 6.61
N SER A 779 5.11 6.99 7.71
CA SER A 779 4.46 8.21 8.20
C SER A 779 5.45 9.23 8.78
N PHE A 780 6.58 8.77 9.30
CA PHE A 780 7.63 9.57 9.93
C PHE A 780 8.63 10.14 8.92
N THR A 781 9.11 9.30 8.00
CA THR A 781 10.21 9.62 7.08
C THR A 781 9.76 9.99 5.68
N GLY A 782 8.52 9.67 5.29
CA GLY A 782 7.95 10.04 3.99
C GLY A 782 8.06 11.54 3.76
N TYR A 783 8.73 11.93 2.68
CA TYR A 783 9.10 13.32 2.37
C TYR A 783 9.75 14.05 3.56
N GLN A 784 10.70 13.39 4.23
CA GLN A 784 11.48 13.92 5.36
C GLN A 784 10.63 14.35 6.56
N GLY A 785 9.40 13.84 6.69
CA GLY A 785 8.44 14.31 7.70
C GLY A 785 7.93 15.74 7.45
N GLN A 786 8.12 16.29 6.23
CA GLN A 786 7.63 17.62 5.82
C GLN A 786 6.16 17.57 5.37
N LYS A 787 5.33 16.85 6.12
CA LYS A 787 3.88 16.76 5.88
C LYS A 787 3.17 17.20 7.14
N CYS A 788 2.10 17.98 7.02
CA CYS A 788 1.28 18.34 8.18
C CYS A 788 0.71 17.08 8.85
N SER A 789 0.52 15.99 8.10
CA SER A 789 0.08 14.66 8.56
C SER A 789 1.20 13.73 9.04
N ALA A 790 2.47 14.14 9.00
CA ALA A 790 3.58 13.26 9.36
C ALA A 790 3.49 12.79 10.82
N CYS A 791 3.81 11.52 11.06
CA CYS A 791 3.91 10.97 12.40
C CYS A 791 5.14 11.57 13.10
N SER A 792 4.91 12.32 14.17
CA SER A 792 5.98 12.89 15.00
C SER A 792 5.98 12.33 16.42
N ARG A 793 4.99 11.49 16.75
CA ARG A 793 4.85 10.80 18.04
C ARG A 793 4.45 9.35 17.82
N ALA A 794 5.29 8.40 18.22
CA ALA A 794 4.89 7.01 18.33
C ALA A 794 4.58 6.72 19.81
N ILE A 795 3.34 6.37 20.12
CA ILE A 795 2.90 6.07 21.49
C ILE A 795 2.73 4.56 21.58
N VAL A 796 3.63 3.91 22.31
CA VAL A 796 3.77 2.46 22.23
C VAL A 796 3.42 1.85 23.58
N HIS A 797 2.59 0.82 23.54
CA HIS A 797 2.20 0.06 24.71
C HIS A 797 3.43 -0.55 25.39
N ASP A 798 3.50 -0.44 26.72
CA ASP A 798 4.67 -0.82 27.53
C ASP A 798 5.19 -2.23 27.22
N SER A 799 4.26 -3.17 27.10
CA SER A 799 4.56 -4.56 26.84
C SER A 799 5.47 -4.74 25.59
N ILE A 800 5.20 -4.06 24.47
CA ILE A 800 5.91 -4.23 23.19
C ILE A 800 6.95 -3.13 22.93
N TYR A 801 7.11 -2.18 23.85
CA TYR A 801 7.89 -0.96 23.62
C TYR A 801 9.31 -1.22 23.11
N ASP A 802 10.06 -2.09 23.80
CA ASP A 802 11.48 -2.29 23.51
C ASP A 802 11.70 -3.01 22.16
N VAL A 803 10.89 -4.03 21.87
CA VAL A 803 10.94 -4.77 20.59
C VAL A 803 10.57 -3.86 19.43
N PHE A 804 9.49 -3.08 19.57
CA PHE A 804 9.06 -2.13 18.55
C PHE A 804 10.13 -1.05 18.33
N LEU A 805 10.68 -0.47 19.39
CA LEU A 805 11.67 0.60 19.31
C LEU A 805 12.95 0.13 18.62
N GLN A 806 13.41 -1.09 18.93
CA GLN A 806 14.58 -1.67 18.28
C GLN A 806 14.33 -1.88 16.78
N ARG A 807 13.25 -2.60 16.41
CA ARG A 807 12.93 -2.85 14.98
C ARG A 807 12.72 -1.55 14.20
N LEU A 808 12.08 -0.55 14.82
CA LEU A 808 11.91 0.78 14.24
C LEU A 808 13.26 1.47 13.97
N ALA A 809 14.18 1.48 14.93
CA ALA A 809 15.49 2.10 14.76
C ALA A 809 16.29 1.42 13.63
N GLU A 810 16.28 0.09 13.58
CA GLU A 810 16.95 -0.69 12.53
C GLU A 810 16.33 -0.43 11.14
N ALA A 811 15.00 -0.35 11.05
CA ALA A 811 14.30 -0.05 9.80
C ALA A 811 14.64 1.36 9.29
N VAL A 812 14.63 2.38 10.17
CA VAL A 812 15.00 3.76 9.81
C VAL A 812 16.48 3.86 9.40
N MET A 813 17.37 3.09 10.04
CA MET A 813 18.78 3.03 9.66
C MET A 813 18.97 2.46 8.24
N SER A 814 18.06 1.58 7.80
CA SER A 814 18.13 0.89 6.52
C SER A 814 17.67 1.72 5.32
N LEU A 815 16.99 2.86 5.55
CA LEU A 815 16.55 3.75 4.48
C LEU A 815 17.74 4.21 3.62
N ARG A 816 17.52 4.61 2.37
CA ARG A 816 18.54 5.34 1.59
C ARG A 816 18.20 6.82 1.59
N ILE A 817 19.20 7.67 1.86
CA ILE A 817 19.04 9.11 1.99
C ILE A 817 20.02 9.78 1.03
N GLY A 818 19.51 10.69 0.19
CA GLY A 818 20.32 11.36 -0.82
C GLY A 818 19.48 12.23 -1.74
N PRO A 819 20.05 12.71 -2.86
CA PRO A 819 19.34 13.55 -3.83
C PRO A 819 18.03 12.90 -4.31
N ALA A 820 16.98 13.72 -4.42
CA ALA A 820 15.63 13.25 -4.67
C ALA A 820 15.42 12.75 -6.12
N GLU A 821 16.28 13.15 -7.05
CA GLU A 821 16.27 12.65 -8.43
C GLU A 821 16.69 11.20 -8.59
N ASP A 822 17.44 10.65 -7.61
CA ASP A 822 17.82 9.24 -7.58
C ASP A 822 16.67 8.41 -6.96
N PRO A 823 15.99 7.56 -7.74
CA PRO A 823 14.83 6.80 -7.28
C PRO A 823 15.14 5.81 -6.16
N SER A 824 16.41 5.51 -5.94
CA SER A 824 16.83 4.60 -4.88
C SER A 824 16.82 5.23 -3.49
N ASN A 825 16.76 6.56 -3.40
CA ASN A 825 16.65 7.29 -2.13
C ASN A 825 15.19 7.34 -1.68
N ARG A 826 14.94 6.91 -0.44
CA ARG A 826 13.62 6.97 0.21
C ARG A 826 13.35 8.31 0.86
N MET A 827 14.41 9.06 1.13
CA MET A 827 14.35 10.34 1.81
C MET A 827 15.35 11.30 1.17
N GLY A 828 14.86 12.49 0.86
CA GLY A 828 15.59 13.60 0.27
C GLY A 828 16.05 14.65 1.30
N PRO A 829 16.30 15.89 0.84
CA PRO A 829 16.68 17.03 1.67
C PRO A 829 15.47 17.71 2.34
N LEU A 830 15.72 18.53 3.38
CA LEU A 830 14.74 19.52 3.82
C LEU A 830 14.66 20.68 2.83
N ILE A 831 13.58 21.46 2.85
CA ILE A 831 13.34 22.49 1.83
C ILE A 831 14.39 23.62 1.76
N ASP A 832 14.93 24.04 2.91
CA ASP A 832 15.89 25.15 2.99
C ASP A 832 16.78 25.08 4.25
N GLU A 833 17.77 25.97 4.32
CA GLU A 833 18.68 26.08 5.47
C GLU A 833 17.96 26.38 6.78
N ARG A 834 16.88 27.15 6.73
CA ARG A 834 16.13 27.51 7.94
C ARG A 834 15.43 26.28 8.53
N ALA A 835 14.86 25.42 7.67
CA ALA A 835 14.32 24.14 8.08
C ALA A 835 15.42 23.23 8.64
N ARG A 836 16.59 23.18 7.98
CA ARG A 836 17.76 22.42 8.47
C ARG A 836 18.20 22.85 9.87
N ALA A 837 18.38 24.15 10.08
CA ALA A 837 18.74 24.71 11.38
C ALA A 837 17.69 24.38 12.45
N ARG A 838 16.40 24.61 12.15
CA ARG A 838 15.29 24.28 13.06
C ARG A 838 15.31 22.81 13.48
N VAL A 839 15.45 21.89 12.53
CA VAL A 839 15.45 20.45 12.83
C VAL A 839 16.66 20.09 13.70
N ARG A 840 17.85 20.63 13.42
CA ARG A 840 19.05 20.42 14.25
C ARG A 840 18.86 20.95 15.67
N ASP A 841 18.22 22.10 15.84
CA ASP A 841 17.90 22.65 17.15
C ASP A 841 16.97 21.71 17.94
N TYR A 842 15.94 21.16 17.29
CA TYR A 842 15.04 20.18 17.90
C TYR A 842 15.71 18.84 18.22
N ILE A 843 16.66 18.40 17.41
CA ILE A 843 17.52 17.25 17.77
C ILE A 843 18.30 17.57 19.05
N GLY A 844 18.86 18.78 19.17
CA GLY A 844 19.52 19.24 20.38
C GLY A 844 18.60 19.28 21.60
N ILE A 845 17.33 19.68 21.43
CA ILE A 845 16.30 19.62 22.47
C ILE A 845 16.01 18.16 22.85
N GLY A 846 15.79 17.29 21.86
CA GLY A 846 15.51 15.88 22.09
C GLY A 846 16.60 15.17 22.90
N LYS A 847 17.87 15.51 22.69
CA LYS A 847 19.02 15.00 23.49
C LYS A 847 18.96 15.37 24.98
N ARG A 848 18.19 16.40 25.35
CA ARG A 848 17.98 16.82 26.75
C ARG A 848 16.67 16.31 27.34
N GLU A 849 15.66 16.12 26.51
CA GLU A 849 14.30 15.72 26.93
C GLU A 849 14.08 14.20 26.90
N GLY A 850 14.86 13.44 26.15
CA GLY A 850 14.69 12.00 26.05
C GLY A 850 15.99 11.25 25.82
N ARG A 851 15.88 9.94 25.67
CA ARG A 851 17.02 9.08 25.36
C ARG A 851 17.20 8.98 23.85
N LEU A 852 18.35 9.40 23.35
CA LEU A 852 18.67 9.25 21.93
C LEU A 852 18.80 7.76 21.57
N VAL A 853 17.99 7.29 20.63
CA VAL A 853 18.00 5.90 20.13
C VAL A 853 18.71 5.82 18.79
N LEU A 854 18.42 6.77 17.92
CA LEU A 854 19.02 6.86 16.59
C LEU A 854 19.19 8.32 16.22
N GLU A 855 20.35 8.70 15.71
CA GLU A 855 20.58 9.95 14.98
C GLU A 855 21.43 9.61 13.77
N ARG A 856 20.77 9.49 12.63
CA ARG A 856 21.46 9.08 11.41
C ARG A 856 22.25 10.26 10.83
N GLN A 857 23.54 10.07 10.62
CA GLN A 857 24.37 11.03 9.93
C GLN A 857 24.17 10.92 8.42
N VAL A 858 24.12 12.07 7.73
CA VAL A 858 23.98 12.16 6.28
C VAL A 858 25.01 13.16 5.76
N THR A 859 25.62 12.84 4.64
CA THR A 859 26.63 13.68 3.97
C THR A 859 26.07 14.24 2.66
N GLY A 860 26.66 15.33 2.17
CA GLY A 860 26.27 15.99 0.93
C GLY A 860 26.02 17.49 1.09
N ASP A 861 26.05 18.22 -0.02
CA ASP A 861 25.94 19.68 -0.05
C ASP A 861 24.50 20.18 0.10
N GLY A 862 23.52 19.28 0.00
CA GLY A 862 22.10 19.55 0.21
C GLY A 862 21.70 19.86 1.64
N PHE A 863 20.44 20.27 1.82
CA PHE A 863 19.85 20.54 3.13
C PHE A 863 19.44 19.24 3.85
N PHE A 864 20.32 18.26 3.88
CA PHE A 864 20.06 16.95 4.48
C PHE A 864 20.13 17.00 6.01
N VAL A 865 19.16 16.37 6.65
CA VAL A 865 19.20 15.99 8.06
C VAL A 865 18.69 14.56 8.14
N GLY A 866 19.50 13.65 8.69
CA GLY A 866 19.05 12.29 8.86
C GLY A 866 18.01 12.17 9.98
N PRO A 867 17.21 11.10 9.96
CA PRO A 867 16.18 10.89 10.96
C PRO A 867 16.77 10.71 12.36
N ALA A 868 16.09 11.28 13.35
CA ALA A 868 16.39 11.15 14.76
C ALA A 868 15.20 10.58 15.54
N ILE A 869 15.46 9.60 16.40
CA ILE A 869 14.47 8.93 17.24
C ILE A 869 14.86 9.10 18.70
N PHE A 870 13.95 9.63 19.51
CA PHE A 870 14.12 9.82 20.94
C PHE A 870 13.09 8.99 21.70
N ALA A 871 13.56 8.12 22.57
CA ALA A 871 12.73 7.32 23.47
C ALA A 871 12.45 8.03 24.79
N ASP A 872 11.49 7.47 25.52
CA ASP A 872 11.12 7.85 26.88
C ASP A 872 10.66 9.33 27.00
N ILE A 873 10.15 9.88 25.88
CA ILE A 873 9.63 11.25 25.81
C ILE A 873 8.33 11.36 26.62
N GLN A 874 8.25 12.38 27.47
CA GLN A 874 7.08 12.68 28.27
C GLN A 874 6.10 13.59 27.52
N PRO A 875 4.78 13.51 27.79
CA PRO A 875 3.79 14.35 27.12
C PRO A 875 4.02 15.85 27.30
N SER A 876 4.66 16.28 28.39
CA SER A 876 4.96 17.69 28.67
C SER A 876 6.20 18.21 27.93
N HIS A 877 7.03 17.34 27.35
CA HIS A 877 8.25 17.74 26.64
C HIS A 877 7.92 18.49 25.36
N ARG A 878 8.80 19.42 24.97
CA ARG A 878 8.62 20.22 23.76
C ARG A 878 8.58 19.33 22.52
N LEU A 879 9.39 18.26 22.49
CA LEU A 879 9.39 17.28 21.40
C LEU A 879 8.03 16.57 21.22
N ALA A 880 7.20 16.49 22.26
CA ALA A 880 5.85 15.91 22.21
C ALA A 880 4.75 16.95 21.91
N GLN A 881 5.06 18.25 21.95
CA GLN A 881 4.05 19.32 21.87
C GLN A 881 4.19 20.22 20.64
N GLU A 882 5.42 20.50 20.21
CA GLU A 882 5.69 21.47 19.15
C GLU A 882 5.90 20.79 17.79
N GLU A 883 5.30 21.35 16.73
CA GLU A 883 5.50 20.89 15.36
C GLU A 883 6.92 21.23 14.88
N ILE A 884 7.66 20.20 14.44
CA ILE A 884 9.07 20.31 14.01
C ILE A 884 9.16 20.46 12.48
N PHE A 885 8.27 19.75 11.77
CA PHE A 885 8.21 19.69 10.31
C PHE A 885 9.54 19.20 9.70
N GLY A 886 9.94 18.00 10.11
CA GLY A 886 11.20 17.36 9.78
C GLY A 886 11.32 15.98 10.46
N PRO A 887 12.41 15.24 10.20
CA PRO A 887 12.53 13.83 10.53
C PRO A 887 12.99 13.63 12.00
N VAL A 888 12.22 14.13 12.96
CA VAL A 888 12.41 13.89 14.40
C VAL A 888 11.19 13.20 15.02
N LEU A 889 11.38 12.00 15.57
CA LEU A 889 10.32 11.19 16.18
C LEU A 889 10.47 11.13 17.70
N ALA A 890 9.40 11.49 18.41
CA ALA A 890 9.26 11.24 19.84
C ALA A 890 8.57 9.89 20.07
N VAL A 891 9.22 8.97 20.79
CA VAL A 891 8.64 7.69 21.16
C VAL A 891 8.27 7.71 22.64
N MET A 892 6.99 7.50 22.92
CA MET A 892 6.39 7.65 24.25
C MET A 892 5.90 6.29 24.73
N ARG A 893 6.23 5.92 25.97
CA ARG A 893 5.83 4.63 26.58
C ARG A 893 4.52 4.82 27.34
N ALA A 894 3.46 4.11 26.95
CA ALA A 894 2.18 4.15 27.64
C ALA A 894 1.93 2.82 28.37
N ARG A 895 1.45 2.88 29.62
CA ARG A 895 1.20 1.67 30.43
C ARG A 895 0.08 0.81 29.88
N ASP A 896 -0.93 1.44 29.30
CA ASP A 896 -2.12 0.80 28.72
C ASP A 896 -2.69 1.67 27.58
N PHE A 897 -3.72 1.16 26.91
CA PHE A 897 -4.36 1.84 25.78
C PHE A 897 -5.06 3.16 26.19
N THR A 898 -5.63 3.22 27.40
CA THR A 898 -6.29 4.43 27.91
C THR A 898 -5.27 5.56 28.10
N GLU A 899 -4.11 5.26 28.66
CA GLU A 899 -3.01 6.21 28.76
C GLU A 899 -2.47 6.61 27.38
N ALA A 900 -2.42 5.67 26.43
CA ALA A 900 -1.99 5.97 25.07
C ALA A 900 -2.92 6.99 24.39
N ILE A 901 -4.24 6.85 24.52
CA ILE A 901 -5.23 7.83 24.05
C ILE A 901 -5.06 9.18 24.75
N ARG A 902 -4.86 9.18 26.08
CA ARG A 902 -4.61 10.41 26.85
C ARG A 902 -3.38 11.15 26.32
N PHE A 903 -2.28 10.44 26.07
CA PHE A 903 -1.08 11.01 25.47
C PHE A 903 -1.31 11.53 24.05
N ALA A 904 -2.05 10.78 23.23
CA ALA A 904 -2.37 11.17 21.87
C ALA A 904 -3.14 12.52 21.82
N ASN A 905 -4.11 12.68 22.71
CA ASN A 905 -4.97 13.88 22.81
C ASN A 905 -4.36 15.06 23.58
N ALA A 906 -3.19 14.88 24.22
CA ALA A 906 -2.57 15.87 25.10
C ALA A 906 -1.91 17.06 24.38
N THR A 907 -2.09 17.19 23.05
CA THR A 907 -1.53 18.29 22.26
C THR A 907 -2.63 19.28 21.87
N PRO A 908 -2.29 20.55 21.58
CA PRO A 908 -3.27 21.52 21.10
C PRO A 908 -3.71 21.28 19.64
N TYR A 909 -3.16 20.27 18.96
CA TYR A 909 -3.43 19.91 17.56
C TYR A 909 -4.42 18.73 17.47
N ALA A 910 -5.10 18.61 16.32
CA ALA A 910 -6.04 17.53 16.03
C ALA A 910 -6.17 17.28 14.51
N LEU A 911 -5.05 17.04 13.83
CA LEU A 911 -5.04 16.83 12.37
C LEU A 911 -5.18 15.35 12.00
N THR A 912 -4.12 14.56 12.20
CA THR A 912 -4.13 13.12 11.91
C THR A 912 -3.74 12.29 13.14
N GLY A 913 -4.27 11.08 13.20
CA GLY A 913 -3.96 10.09 14.24
C GLY A 913 -4.03 8.68 13.68
N GLY A 914 -3.23 7.77 14.24
CA GLY A 914 -3.17 6.38 13.80
C GLY A 914 -3.26 5.41 14.97
N VAL A 915 -3.84 4.24 14.75
CA VAL A 915 -3.79 3.12 15.70
C VAL A 915 -3.43 1.83 14.97
N TYR A 916 -2.39 1.16 15.43
CA TYR A 916 -2.12 -0.24 15.11
C TYR A 916 -2.61 -1.10 16.27
N SER A 917 -3.70 -1.83 16.07
CA SER A 917 -4.33 -2.70 17.07
C SER A 917 -5.15 -3.79 16.38
N ARG A 918 -5.23 -4.95 17.02
CA ARG A 918 -6.14 -6.05 16.67
C ARG A 918 -7.13 -6.35 17.81
N SER A 919 -7.29 -5.42 18.76
CA SER A 919 -8.36 -5.43 19.75
C SER A 919 -9.58 -4.66 19.22
N PRO A 920 -10.72 -5.31 18.95
CA PRO A 920 -11.96 -4.63 18.57
C PRO A 920 -12.36 -3.52 19.54
N ALA A 921 -12.21 -3.74 20.85
CA ALA A 921 -12.58 -2.76 21.87
C ALA A 921 -11.66 -1.52 21.85
N ASN A 922 -10.35 -1.70 21.71
CA ASN A 922 -9.40 -0.60 21.60
C ASN A 922 -9.59 0.19 20.30
N ILE A 923 -9.84 -0.50 19.18
CA ILE A 923 -10.18 0.15 17.90
C ILE A 923 -11.44 1.01 18.07
N GLN A 924 -12.49 0.48 18.71
CA GLN A 924 -13.72 1.24 18.94
C GLN A 924 -13.48 2.45 19.86
N THR A 925 -12.72 2.26 20.95
CA THR A 925 -12.32 3.35 21.84
C THR A 925 -11.59 4.45 21.08
N ALA A 926 -10.65 4.10 20.18
CA ALA A 926 -9.96 5.09 19.36
C ALA A 926 -10.91 5.86 18.43
N ARG A 927 -11.90 5.18 17.83
CA ARG A 927 -12.90 5.85 16.96
C ARG A 927 -13.71 6.89 17.72
N GLU A 928 -14.00 6.64 18.98
CA GLU A 928 -14.84 7.51 19.81
C GLU A 928 -14.04 8.62 20.49
N THR A 929 -12.78 8.35 20.83
CA THR A 929 -12.03 9.20 21.78
C THR A 929 -10.72 9.76 21.26
N PHE A 930 -10.14 9.24 20.16
CA PHE A 930 -8.93 9.83 19.57
C PHE A 930 -9.33 11.09 18.77
N ASP A 931 -9.13 12.26 19.38
CA ASP A 931 -9.62 13.54 18.86
C ASP A 931 -8.75 14.09 17.73
N VAL A 932 -8.99 13.62 16.51
CA VAL A 932 -8.31 14.03 15.27
C VAL A 932 -9.29 14.21 14.12
N GLY A 933 -8.95 15.07 13.16
CA GLY A 933 -9.74 15.23 11.95
C GLY A 933 -9.71 14.00 11.02
N ASN A 934 -8.58 13.29 10.97
CA ASN A 934 -8.40 12.09 10.14
C ASN A 934 -7.76 10.96 10.96
N LEU A 935 -8.55 9.95 11.32
CA LEU A 935 -8.12 8.75 12.05
C LEU A 935 -7.86 7.59 11.07
N TYR A 936 -6.72 6.93 11.22
CA TYR A 936 -6.32 5.77 10.43
C TYR A 936 -6.11 4.54 11.32
N ILE A 937 -6.63 3.38 10.92
CA ILE A 937 -6.51 2.13 11.68
C ILE A 937 -5.73 1.11 10.84
N ASN A 938 -4.67 0.54 11.42
CA ASN A 938 -3.81 -0.49 10.82
C ASN A 938 -3.24 -0.09 9.44
N ARG A 939 -2.82 1.17 9.31
CA ARG A 939 -2.16 1.73 8.11
C ARG A 939 -1.43 3.04 8.44
N PRO A 940 -0.52 3.52 7.55
CA PRO A 940 0.09 4.84 7.68
C PRO A 940 -0.96 5.97 7.75
N ILE A 941 -0.59 7.08 8.41
CA ILE A 941 -1.47 8.25 8.63
C ILE A 941 -1.31 9.37 7.58
N THR A 942 -0.44 9.15 6.59
CA THR A 942 -0.17 10.09 5.48
C THR A 942 -0.80 9.60 4.18
N GLY A 943 -0.85 10.47 3.16
CA GLY A 943 -1.39 10.11 1.84
C GLY A 943 -2.92 10.02 1.83
N ALA A 944 -3.58 11.03 2.40
CA ALA A 944 -5.03 11.18 2.26
C ALA A 944 -5.36 11.42 0.79
N LEU A 945 -6.41 10.77 0.29
CA LEU A 945 -6.86 10.93 -1.09
C LEU A 945 -8.19 11.68 -1.15
N VAL A 946 -8.33 12.57 -2.12
CA VAL A 946 -9.56 13.33 -2.40
C VAL A 946 -10.74 12.38 -2.53
N GLY A 947 -11.91 12.74 -2.00
CA GLY A 947 -13.14 11.93 -2.02
C GLY A 947 -13.11 10.67 -1.13
N ARG A 948 -11.93 10.12 -0.81
CA ARG A 948 -11.77 8.93 0.03
C ARG A 948 -11.48 9.28 1.50
N GLN A 949 -10.60 10.25 1.72
CA GLN A 949 -10.24 10.76 3.05
C GLN A 949 -10.19 12.29 3.03
N PRO A 950 -11.33 13.01 2.90
CA PRO A 950 -11.35 14.47 3.00
C PRO A 950 -10.51 14.98 4.17
N PHE A 951 -9.53 15.83 3.84
CA PHE A 951 -8.40 16.11 4.70
C PHE A 951 -8.56 17.45 5.39
N GLY A 952 -8.41 17.45 6.72
CA GLY A 952 -8.41 18.65 7.53
C GLY A 952 -8.82 18.36 8.96
N GLY A 953 -8.48 19.28 9.87
CA GLY A 953 -8.64 19.10 11.31
C GLY A 953 -9.24 20.30 12.03
N HIS A 954 -9.28 20.19 13.35
CA HIS A 954 -9.78 21.23 14.26
C HIS A 954 -8.73 21.56 15.34
N ARG A 955 -9.14 22.23 16.42
CA ARG A 955 -8.23 22.82 17.42
C ARG A 955 -7.21 23.75 16.73
N LEU A 956 -5.92 23.67 17.03
CA LEU A 956 -4.88 24.46 16.37
C LEU A 956 -4.39 23.87 15.04
N SER A 957 -5.03 22.80 14.55
CA SER A 957 -4.75 22.22 13.23
C SER A 957 -5.59 22.79 12.10
N GLY A 958 -6.67 23.51 12.41
CA GLY A 958 -7.51 24.10 11.39
C GLY A 958 -8.84 24.57 11.92
N VAL A 959 -9.68 25.06 11.03
CA VAL A 959 -11.02 25.60 11.35
C VAL A 959 -12.15 24.60 11.05
N GLY A 960 -11.85 23.30 10.96
CA GLY A 960 -12.82 22.25 10.70
C GLY A 960 -13.25 22.12 9.22
N THR A 961 -12.53 22.75 8.31
CA THR A 961 -12.70 22.57 6.87
C THR A 961 -12.01 21.29 6.41
N LYS A 962 -12.51 20.66 5.34
CA LYS A 962 -11.91 19.44 4.80
C LYS A 962 -11.76 19.52 3.29
N ALA A 963 -10.54 19.73 2.83
CA ALA A 963 -10.21 19.71 1.41
C ALA A 963 -10.52 18.32 0.82
N GLY A 964 -11.03 18.32 -0.42
CA GLY A 964 -11.36 17.10 -1.16
C GLY A 964 -12.63 16.41 -0.66
N GLY A 965 -13.45 17.10 0.13
CA GLY A 965 -14.76 16.63 0.58
C GLY A 965 -15.91 17.52 0.10
N GLU A 966 -17.12 16.98 0.12
CA GLU A 966 -18.33 17.62 -0.40
C GLU A 966 -18.68 18.96 0.29
N GLY A 967 -18.22 19.16 1.54
CA GLY A 967 -18.44 20.38 2.30
C GLY A 967 -17.50 21.55 1.95
N TYR A 968 -16.47 21.33 1.12
CA TYR A 968 -15.41 22.31 0.91
C TYR A 968 -15.85 23.51 0.06
N LEU A 969 -16.53 23.27 -1.07
CA LEU A 969 -16.94 24.34 -1.99
C LEU A 969 -17.89 25.35 -1.35
N ALA A 970 -18.76 24.90 -0.43
CA ALA A 970 -19.68 25.77 0.29
C ALA A 970 -18.96 26.86 1.11
N GLN A 971 -17.69 26.66 1.47
CA GLN A 971 -16.88 27.66 2.14
C GLN A 971 -16.59 28.87 1.26
N PHE A 972 -16.55 28.70 -0.07
CA PHE A 972 -16.26 29.76 -1.04
C PHE A 972 -17.52 30.46 -1.57
N MET A 973 -18.70 30.08 -1.07
CA MET A 973 -19.99 30.55 -1.55
C MET A 973 -20.83 31.19 -0.43
N VAL A 974 -21.93 31.82 -0.84
CA VAL A 974 -23.02 32.29 0.03
C VAL A 974 -24.29 31.53 -0.35
N ALA A 975 -24.93 30.91 0.64
CA ALA A 975 -26.22 30.26 0.46
C ALA A 975 -27.34 31.31 0.43
N ARG A 976 -28.30 31.14 -0.48
CA ARG A 976 -29.51 31.95 -0.60
C ARG A 976 -30.71 31.05 -0.77
N VAL A 977 -31.81 31.36 -0.08
CA VAL A 977 -33.11 30.76 -0.35
C VAL A 977 -33.95 31.75 -1.15
N VAL A 978 -34.57 31.27 -2.22
CA VAL A 978 -35.60 31.99 -2.96
C VAL A 978 -36.91 31.24 -2.74
N SER A 979 -37.91 31.95 -2.21
CA SER A 979 -39.24 31.41 -1.94
C SER A 979 -40.26 32.14 -2.81
N GLU A 980 -40.95 31.41 -3.67
CA GLU A 980 -42.05 31.93 -4.48
C GLU A 980 -43.37 31.31 -4.04
N ASN A 981 -44.35 32.17 -3.72
CA ASN A 981 -45.74 31.76 -3.67
C ASN A 981 -46.26 31.59 -5.10
N THR A 982 -46.49 30.35 -5.51
CA THR A 982 -46.97 30.00 -6.84
C THR A 982 -48.50 29.95 -6.92
N LEU A 983 -49.20 30.06 -5.79
CA LEU A 983 -50.66 30.16 -5.74
C LEU A 983 -51.13 31.52 -6.31
N ARG A 984 -51.89 31.47 -7.40
CA ARG A 984 -52.51 32.66 -8.00
C ARG A 984 -54.00 32.38 -8.21
N ARG A 985 -54.88 33.23 -7.66
CA ARG A 985 -56.35 33.14 -7.86
C ARG A 985 -56.97 31.75 -7.56
N GLY A 986 -56.41 31.01 -6.60
CA GLY A 986 -56.93 29.71 -6.16
C GLY A 986 -56.37 28.48 -6.89
N PHE A 987 -55.36 28.63 -7.75
CA PHE A 987 -54.67 27.51 -8.38
C PHE A 987 -53.14 27.66 -8.35
N ALA A 988 -52.41 26.55 -8.37
CA ALA A 988 -50.95 26.49 -8.45
C ALA A 988 -50.54 25.33 -9.38
N PRO A 989 -49.36 25.40 -10.03
CA PRO A 989 -48.80 24.25 -10.75
C PRO A 989 -48.60 23.05 -9.81
N LEU A 990 -48.91 21.84 -10.28
CA LEU A 990 -48.59 20.60 -9.57
C LEU A 990 -47.11 20.26 -9.85
N GLU A 991 -46.21 20.74 -8.99
CA GLU A 991 -44.75 20.44 -9.05
C GLU A 991 -44.30 19.35 -8.09
#